data_AF-A0A231RI17-F1
#
_entry.id   AF-A0A231RI17-F1
#
_cell.length_a   1.000
_cell.length_b   1.000
_cell.length_c   1.000
_cell.angle_alpha   90.00
_cell.angle_beta   90.00
_cell.angle_gamma   90.00
#
_symmetry.space_group_name_H-M   'P 1'
#
loop_
_entity.id
_entity.type
_entity.pdbx_description
1 polymer ?
#
loop_
_entity_poly.entity_id
_entity_poly.type
_entity_poly.pdbx_seq_one_letter_code
_entity_poly.pdbx_strand_id
1 'polypeptide(L)'
;MIAPPEAELPEIEPPIVVPPYDDQAEWASLLASGILDRVNELFAALAAGDPADFQDVQNLRIELAGLSEVDYEPLIAPIWSKISGKLPEGVDGEAAKANLLRFAKAIASARYDPELSEFKAIRRNPEFIALVRLIESAGGGVNVTFKDTVEFVLGDGGARKGIEGALVDMLSGLSPVELAMVLASQEKLTDVLIRATDSVLRDTDNYKVSQLLNNLGITAGDIGAAVRGLQLKLQKDEPAVRALLIAYIRTVAEANAQISEDGREHRYVLTVHGTEIPAFLLRWDKASGDPEATVTPEGVVTIPEGVESASAVIRASLVNPLNGVAKVVFEQQITLTAKETEGDRFPVEAFIARMSLIRDALLAGDPSDARAVRNLRDELAGLNAAANQRLIDPLWRSIAPRLPADVDQAALRLQLFEAVRAVGAIHYDAQASELQAVLADPEHRAALQTLAEAAGIKRLTMDDYLIFWFGDGESRGGVEGEIRAIVAGMRPSELGRLLDSSERQAAVRNQAIAAVLSRTEAYPLSTALSNLGVRPGDIGSVIANFQGKLRYDELAATAWNVATIHAEAVPVVEVTANGRQHQYGLTFLGVEIPSSVLRWSKVSGSRDVSVSSNGKVTIPKKIAEATAVIQAVWTDRSFRSGKVLFRQEVTLVNEDYAESVDDIVKDLKEKLNDAGRRLEAATGDEEKVQLLVEVIQLNKDTVTRIQDAEAPKREKDKAIAETKKLTLRMTTRIIQSLLDL
;
A
#
# COMPACT_ATOMS: atom_id res chain seq x y z
N MET A 1 103.71 51.11 -1.19
CA MET A 1 102.55 51.18 -0.27
C MET A 1 101.30 51.15 -1.15
N ILE A 2 100.34 50.25 -0.88
CA ILE A 2 99.14 49.98 -1.70
C ILE A 2 97.90 50.16 -0.78
N ALA A 3 96.86 50.85 -1.25
CA ALA A 3 95.63 51.17 -0.50
C ALA A 3 94.42 50.32 -0.98
N PRO A 4 93.37 50.08 -0.15
CA PRO A 4 92.28 49.11 -0.39
C PRO A 4 90.99 49.72 -1.00
N PRO A 5 90.03 48.90 -1.50
CA PRO A 5 88.87 49.36 -2.27
C PRO A 5 87.61 49.71 -1.43
N GLU A 6 86.80 50.63 -1.96
CA GLU A 6 85.50 51.11 -1.43
C GLU A 6 84.37 50.07 -1.57
N ALA A 7 83.46 50.05 -0.58
CA ALA A 7 82.28 49.19 -0.53
C ALA A 7 81.02 49.96 -0.98
N GLU A 8 80.26 49.39 -1.92
CA GLU A 8 78.97 49.91 -2.41
C GLU A 8 77.85 49.67 -1.38
N LEU A 9 77.00 50.70 -1.17
CA LEU A 9 75.81 50.65 -0.31
C LEU A 9 74.64 49.95 -1.04
N PRO A 10 73.77 49.19 -0.34
CA PRO A 10 72.63 48.51 -0.96
C PRO A 10 71.58 49.50 -1.48
N GLU A 11 71.05 49.24 -2.69
CA GLU A 11 69.94 49.97 -3.31
C GLU A 11 68.68 49.90 -2.44
N ILE A 12 68.06 51.06 -2.20
CA ILE A 12 66.77 51.19 -1.53
C ILE A 12 65.69 50.92 -2.59
N GLU A 13 64.92 49.83 -2.44
CA GLU A 13 63.77 49.56 -3.31
C GLU A 13 62.76 50.73 -3.27
N PRO A 14 62.23 51.18 -4.41
CA PRO A 14 61.25 52.26 -4.45
C PRO A 14 59.96 51.85 -3.73
N PRO A 15 59.21 52.81 -3.14
CA PRO A 15 57.96 52.52 -2.46
C PRO A 15 56.98 51.84 -3.43
N ILE A 16 56.36 50.74 -3.00
CA ILE A 16 55.33 50.01 -3.74
C ILE A 16 54.20 50.98 -4.09
N VAL A 17 54.13 51.40 -5.36
CA VAL A 17 53.01 52.21 -5.87
C VAL A 17 51.86 51.25 -6.14
N VAL A 18 50.93 51.17 -5.19
CA VAL A 18 49.72 50.34 -5.32
C VAL A 18 48.75 51.06 -6.28
N PRO A 19 48.29 50.41 -7.36
CA PRO A 19 47.28 50.99 -8.23
C PRO A 19 45.97 51.25 -7.46
N PRO A 20 45.23 52.33 -7.79
CA PRO A 20 43.97 52.64 -7.12
C PRO A 20 42.96 51.49 -7.29
N TYR A 21 42.28 51.15 -6.21
CA TYR A 21 41.25 50.12 -6.17
C TYR A 21 40.08 50.50 -7.07
N ASP A 22 39.84 49.76 -8.16
CA ASP A 22 38.69 49.99 -9.07
C ASP A 22 37.40 49.44 -8.44
N ASP A 23 36.86 50.25 -7.54
CA ASP A 23 35.67 50.00 -6.75
C ASP A 23 34.42 49.69 -7.61
N GLN A 24 34.33 50.23 -8.83
CA GLN A 24 33.14 50.09 -9.68
C GLN A 24 33.12 48.77 -10.46
N ALA A 25 34.25 48.36 -11.04
CA ALA A 25 34.33 47.12 -11.81
C ALA A 25 34.09 45.88 -10.95
N GLU A 26 34.64 45.85 -9.73
CA GLU A 26 34.43 44.75 -8.79
C GLU A 26 32.98 44.69 -8.28
N TRP A 27 32.35 45.84 -8.03
CA TRP A 27 30.94 45.89 -7.62
C TRP A 27 30.01 45.41 -8.74
N ALA A 28 30.30 45.79 -9.99
CA ALA A 28 29.58 45.26 -11.16
C ALA A 28 29.77 43.74 -11.32
N SER A 29 30.98 43.22 -11.05
CA SER A 29 31.21 41.77 -11.07
C SER A 29 30.46 41.02 -9.97
N LEU A 30 30.27 41.62 -8.79
CA LEU A 30 29.49 41.04 -7.69
C LEU A 30 27.99 41.05 -7.98
N LEU A 31 27.49 42.11 -8.62
CA LEU A 31 26.11 42.15 -9.12
C LEU A 31 25.86 41.05 -10.16
N ALA A 32 26.82 40.83 -11.05
CA ALA A 32 26.71 39.82 -12.10
C ALA A 32 26.77 38.37 -11.60
N SER A 33 27.22 38.12 -10.36
CA SER A 33 27.33 36.76 -9.81
C SER A 33 26.06 36.24 -9.12
N GLY A 34 24.96 37.00 -9.11
CA GLY A 34 23.67 36.60 -8.51
C GLY A 34 23.67 36.58 -6.98
N ILE A 35 24.76 36.98 -6.34
CA ILE A 35 24.92 36.92 -4.88
C ILE A 35 24.02 37.94 -4.19
N LEU A 36 23.83 39.12 -4.77
CA LEU A 36 22.88 40.09 -4.23
C LEU A 36 21.45 39.55 -4.28
N ASP A 37 21.08 38.84 -5.34
CA ASP A 37 19.76 38.22 -5.45
C ASP A 37 19.56 37.22 -4.31
N ARG A 38 20.58 36.40 -4.02
CA ARG A 38 20.53 35.44 -2.90
C ARG A 38 20.36 36.10 -1.53
N VAL A 39 21.09 37.18 -1.24
CA VAL A 39 20.95 37.91 0.03
C VAL A 39 19.58 38.62 0.09
N ASN A 40 19.12 39.16 -1.03
CA ASN A 40 17.81 39.80 -1.15
C ASN A 40 16.67 38.81 -0.91
N GLU A 41 16.75 37.60 -1.45
CA GLU A 41 15.81 36.50 -1.22
C GLU A 41 15.71 36.13 0.26
N LEU A 42 16.86 35.96 0.94
CA LEU A 42 16.89 35.64 2.36
C LEU A 42 16.23 36.74 3.19
N PHE A 43 16.50 38.00 2.87
CA PHE A 43 15.86 39.13 3.55
C PHE A 43 14.36 39.20 3.27
N ALA A 44 13.95 38.98 2.02
CA ALA A 44 12.53 38.92 1.66
C ALA A 44 11.80 37.81 2.41
N ALA A 45 12.42 36.64 2.54
CA ALA A 45 11.89 35.51 3.30
C ALA A 45 11.84 35.76 4.82
N LEU A 46 12.80 36.53 5.36
CA LEU A 46 12.77 36.98 6.76
C LEU A 46 11.62 37.98 6.97
N ALA A 47 11.45 38.94 6.06
CA ALA A 47 10.41 39.97 6.13
C ALA A 47 8.99 39.41 5.91
N ALA A 48 8.85 38.38 5.08
CA ALA A 48 7.58 37.66 4.85
C ALA A 48 7.17 36.78 6.04
N GLY A 49 8.06 36.61 7.03
CA GLY A 49 7.85 35.81 8.22
C GLY A 49 7.06 36.48 9.33
N ASP A 50 7.28 36.00 10.55
CA ASP A 50 6.79 36.64 11.76
C ASP A 50 7.56 37.96 11.97
N PRO A 51 6.88 39.11 12.17
CA PRO A 51 7.55 40.38 12.47
C PRO A 51 8.54 40.30 13.64
N ALA A 52 8.32 39.40 14.61
CA ALA A 52 9.27 39.14 15.69
C ALA A 52 10.61 38.58 15.20
N ASP A 53 10.61 37.72 14.17
CA ASP A 53 11.83 37.12 13.60
C ASP A 53 12.75 38.21 13.03
N PHE A 54 12.15 39.16 12.29
CA PHE A 54 12.86 40.31 11.77
C PHE A 54 13.43 41.19 12.89
N GLN A 55 12.62 41.42 13.93
CA GLN A 55 13.04 42.24 15.07
C GLN A 55 14.17 41.56 15.87
N ASP A 56 14.16 40.24 16.01
CA ASP A 56 15.22 39.50 16.70
C ASP A 56 16.58 39.65 16.00
N VAL A 57 16.60 39.59 14.66
CA VAL A 57 17.81 39.88 13.88
C VAL A 57 18.29 41.32 14.08
N GLN A 58 17.38 42.30 14.14
CA GLN A 58 17.75 43.68 14.43
C GLN A 58 18.25 43.87 15.87
N ASN A 59 17.67 43.17 16.84
CA ASN A 59 18.10 43.21 18.24
C ASN A 59 19.52 42.67 18.40
N LEU A 60 19.85 41.56 17.72
CA LEU A 60 21.21 41.02 17.69
C LEU A 60 22.21 42.03 17.11
N ARG A 61 21.85 42.70 16.01
CA ARG A 61 22.71 43.75 15.43
C ARG A 61 22.96 44.91 16.39
N ILE A 62 21.92 45.36 17.09
CA ILE A 62 22.05 46.41 18.11
C ILE A 62 22.96 45.95 19.26
N GLU A 63 22.80 44.70 19.71
CA GLU A 63 23.65 44.12 20.75
C GLU A 63 25.12 44.06 20.32
N LEU A 64 25.39 43.57 19.10
CA LEU A 64 26.73 43.54 18.50
C LEU A 64 27.35 44.94 18.35
N ALA A 65 26.54 45.93 17.96
CA ALA A 65 26.97 47.34 17.90
C ALA A 65 27.27 47.91 19.30
N GLY A 66 26.60 47.41 20.33
CA GLY A 66 26.76 47.82 21.72
C GLY A 66 28.00 47.26 22.43
N LEU A 67 28.59 46.17 21.91
CA LEU A 67 29.79 45.57 22.49
C LEU A 67 30.99 46.55 22.47
N SER A 68 31.70 46.66 23.59
CA SER A 68 32.92 47.47 23.70
C SER A 68 34.13 46.74 23.11
N GLU A 69 35.24 47.44 22.87
CA GLU A 69 36.49 46.81 22.41
C GLU A 69 36.99 45.74 23.41
N VAL A 70 36.81 45.98 24.71
CA VAL A 70 37.15 45.03 25.79
C VAL A 70 36.29 43.77 25.71
N ASP A 71 35.05 43.88 25.24
CA ASP A 71 34.17 42.71 25.06
C ASP A 71 34.59 41.86 23.86
N TYR A 72 35.09 42.48 22.78
CA TYR A 72 35.52 41.76 21.57
C TYR A 72 36.91 41.15 21.67
N GLU A 73 37.80 41.73 22.48
CA GLU A 73 39.18 41.27 22.64
C GLU A 73 39.31 39.76 22.95
N PRO A 74 38.62 39.19 23.96
CA PRO A 74 38.71 37.75 24.23
C PRO A 74 38.07 36.89 23.14
N LEU A 75 37.15 37.44 22.34
CA LEU A 75 36.42 36.72 21.30
C LEU A 75 37.29 36.48 20.07
N ILE A 76 38.10 37.47 19.67
CA ILE A 76 38.99 37.35 18.51
C ILE A 76 40.37 36.79 18.88
N ALA A 77 40.68 36.61 20.17
CA ALA A 77 42.00 36.17 20.63
C ALA A 77 42.56 34.91 19.93
N PRO A 78 41.76 33.84 19.67
CA PRO A 78 42.24 32.68 18.93
C PRO A 78 42.79 33.02 17.55
N ILE A 79 42.12 33.94 16.83
CA ILE A 79 42.49 34.41 15.50
C ILE A 79 43.63 35.43 15.58
N TRP A 80 43.52 36.41 16.48
CA TRP A 80 44.50 37.48 16.64
C TRP A 80 45.89 36.94 16.98
N SER A 81 45.98 35.90 17.82
CA SER A 81 47.26 35.27 18.19
C SER A 81 48.03 34.71 16.98
N LYS A 82 47.33 34.31 15.91
CA LYS A 82 47.92 33.83 14.66
C LYS A 82 48.40 34.97 13.77
N ILE A 83 47.61 36.05 13.71
CA ILE A 83 47.93 37.25 12.93
C ILE A 83 49.12 37.99 13.55
N SER A 84 49.08 38.25 14.86
CA SER A 84 50.10 39.04 15.56
C SER A 84 51.49 38.39 15.48
N GLY A 85 51.56 37.06 15.51
CA GLY A 85 52.81 36.32 15.36
C GLY A 85 53.45 36.38 13.96
N LYS A 86 52.76 36.99 12.98
CA LYS A 86 53.20 37.09 11.58
C LYS A 86 53.19 38.51 11.02
N LEU A 87 52.95 39.53 11.87
CA LEU A 87 53.01 40.92 11.43
C LEU A 87 54.44 41.30 11.01
N PRO A 88 54.62 42.13 9.97
CA PRO A 88 55.92 42.66 9.59
C PRO A 88 56.60 43.43 10.73
N GLU A 89 57.94 43.40 10.76
CA GLU A 89 58.72 44.17 11.74
C GLU A 89 58.42 45.68 11.65
N GLY A 90 58.29 46.34 12.79
CA GLY A 90 57.99 47.78 12.88
C GLY A 90 56.50 48.15 12.81
N VAL A 91 55.60 47.19 12.64
CA VAL A 91 54.15 47.40 12.72
C VAL A 91 53.69 47.49 14.19
N ASP A 92 52.86 48.49 14.50
CA ASP A 92 52.19 48.60 15.80
C ASP A 92 51.08 47.54 15.92
N GLY A 93 51.38 46.45 16.64
CA GLY A 93 50.46 45.34 16.84
C GLY A 93 49.20 45.73 17.62
N GLU A 94 49.27 46.65 18.57
CA GLU A 94 48.10 47.08 19.35
C GLU A 94 47.17 47.95 18.50
N ALA A 95 47.72 48.85 17.68
CA ALA A 95 46.93 49.62 16.73
C ALA A 95 46.28 48.72 15.67
N ALA A 96 46.99 47.71 15.16
CA ALA A 96 46.46 46.73 14.22
C ALA A 96 45.34 45.88 14.85
N LYS A 97 45.48 45.47 16.11
CA LYS A 97 44.45 44.77 16.89
C LYS A 97 43.19 45.63 17.05
N ALA A 98 43.35 46.89 17.46
CA ALA A 98 42.23 47.82 17.61
C ALA A 98 41.49 48.04 16.28
N ASN A 99 42.23 48.16 15.16
CA ASN A 99 41.63 48.26 13.83
C ASN A 99 40.85 46.99 13.46
N LEU A 100 41.38 45.81 13.79
CA LEU A 100 40.69 44.54 13.55
C LEU A 100 39.41 44.42 14.37
N LEU A 101 39.41 44.84 15.63
CA LEU A 101 38.22 44.89 16.47
C LEU A 101 37.16 45.83 15.88
N ARG A 102 37.56 47.03 15.43
CA ARG A 102 36.66 48.00 14.79
C ARG A 102 36.11 47.47 13.46
N PHE A 103 36.92 46.78 12.67
CA PHE A 103 36.50 46.15 11.42
C PHE A 103 35.49 45.02 11.66
N ALA A 104 35.79 44.09 12.57
CA ALA A 104 34.89 43.00 12.93
C ALA A 104 33.55 43.52 13.45
N LYS A 105 33.58 44.55 14.31
CA LYS A 105 32.38 45.21 14.82
C LYS A 105 31.56 45.86 13.71
N ALA A 106 32.21 46.56 12.77
CA ALA A 106 31.53 47.22 11.67
C ALA A 106 30.81 46.20 10.77
N ILE A 107 31.45 45.06 10.46
CA ILE A 107 30.81 43.98 9.68
C ILE A 107 29.66 43.34 10.46
N ALA A 108 29.88 42.99 11.72
CA ALA A 108 28.88 42.29 12.54
C ALA A 108 27.63 43.14 12.82
N SER A 109 27.76 44.46 12.85
CA SER A 109 26.65 45.40 13.08
C SER A 109 26.04 46.00 11.82
N ALA A 110 26.59 45.67 10.64
CA ALA A 110 26.11 46.22 9.37
C ALA A 110 24.63 45.86 9.15
N ARG A 111 23.82 46.88 8.87
CA ARG A 111 22.43 46.70 8.49
C ARG A 111 22.37 46.23 7.06
N TYR A 112 21.53 45.23 6.84
CA TYR A 112 21.14 44.91 5.50
C TYR A 112 20.26 46.04 4.95
N ASP A 113 20.65 46.52 3.78
CA ASP A 113 19.83 47.30 2.88
C ASP A 113 20.02 46.74 1.46
N PRO A 114 18.99 46.77 0.58
CA PRO A 114 19.10 46.18 -0.77
C PRO A 114 20.23 46.75 -1.64
N GLU A 115 20.76 47.93 -1.32
CA GLU A 115 21.87 48.55 -2.03
C GLU A 115 23.24 48.25 -1.39
N LEU A 116 23.26 47.52 -0.27
CA LEU A 116 24.40 47.23 0.60
C LEU A 116 25.25 48.48 0.93
N SER A 117 24.59 49.59 1.20
CA SER A 117 25.20 50.90 1.45
C SER A 117 26.22 50.87 2.60
N GLU A 118 25.94 50.17 3.70
CA GLU A 118 26.86 50.06 4.84
C GLU A 118 28.08 49.18 4.49
N PHE A 119 27.91 48.11 3.71
CA PHE A 119 29.04 47.31 3.23
C PHE A 119 29.92 48.07 2.25
N LYS A 120 29.34 48.91 1.38
CA LYS A 120 30.10 49.83 0.53
C LYS A 120 30.92 50.81 1.38
N ALA A 121 30.35 51.33 2.47
CA ALA A 121 31.05 52.24 3.38
C ALA A 121 32.20 51.53 4.12
N ILE A 122 32.00 50.29 4.58
CA ILE A 122 33.05 49.45 5.18
C ILE A 122 34.17 49.19 4.18
N ARG A 123 33.84 48.78 2.95
CA ARG A 123 34.84 48.51 1.90
C ARG A 123 35.69 49.73 1.55
N ARG A 124 35.08 50.92 1.54
CA ARG A 124 35.76 52.18 1.20
C ARG A 124 36.49 52.83 2.39
N ASN A 125 36.41 52.26 3.59
CA ASN A 125 37.08 52.82 4.76
C ASN A 125 38.61 52.63 4.64
N PRO A 126 39.41 53.72 4.59
CA PRO A 126 40.85 53.63 4.38
C PRO A 126 41.58 52.87 5.49
N GLU A 127 41.10 52.91 6.73
CA GLU A 127 41.68 52.17 7.86
C GLU A 127 41.45 50.66 7.70
N PHE A 128 40.28 50.26 7.19
CA PHE A 128 39.95 48.86 6.94
C PHE A 128 40.70 48.31 5.73
N ILE A 129 40.84 49.12 4.67
CA ILE A 129 41.69 48.76 3.51
C ILE A 129 43.14 48.55 3.98
N ALA A 130 43.69 49.47 4.77
CA ALA A 130 45.04 49.36 5.30
C ALA A 130 45.22 48.12 6.19
N LEU A 131 44.23 47.82 7.04
CA LEU A 131 44.21 46.62 7.86
C LEU A 131 44.19 45.35 7.00
N VAL A 132 43.33 45.26 5.98
CA VAL A 132 43.27 44.10 5.09
C VAL A 132 44.61 43.89 4.40
N ARG A 133 45.23 44.94 3.85
CA ARG A 133 46.58 44.86 3.25
C ARG A 133 47.64 44.39 4.25
N LEU A 134 47.56 44.83 5.50
CA LEU A 134 48.46 44.39 6.55
C LEU A 134 48.29 42.88 6.83
N ILE A 135 47.06 42.38 6.89
CA ILE A 135 46.75 40.96 7.08
C ILE A 135 47.21 40.13 5.88
N GLU A 136 46.99 40.62 4.65
CA GLU A 136 47.49 39.97 3.43
C GLU A 136 49.02 39.84 3.44
N SER A 137 49.73 40.91 3.83
CA SER A 137 51.18 40.90 3.98
C SER A 137 51.63 39.88 5.02
N ALA A 138 50.97 39.82 6.19
CA ALA A 138 51.25 38.84 7.24
C ALA A 138 50.96 37.39 6.78
N GLY A 139 50.00 37.22 5.87
CA GLY A 139 49.63 35.94 5.27
C GLY A 139 50.38 35.58 3.99
N GLY A 140 51.54 36.18 3.74
CA GLY A 140 52.41 35.83 2.61
C GLY A 140 52.05 36.52 1.28
N GLY A 141 51.36 37.65 1.32
CA GLY A 141 51.08 38.49 0.15
C GLY A 141 49.91 38.01 -0.71
N VAL A 142 49.01 37.18 -0.18
CA VAL A 142 47.81 36.73 -0.89
C VAL A 142 46.85 37.91 -1.07
N ASN A 143 46.64 38.36 -2.31
CA ASN A 143 45.76 39.49 -2.63
C ASN A 143 44.29 39.03 -2.67
N VAL A 144 43.58 39.27 -1.56
CA VAL A 144 42.17 38.94 -1.34
C VAL A 144 41.31 40.16 -1.65
N THR A 145 40.36 39.99 -2.55
CA THR A 145 39.38 41.02 -2.89
C THR A 145 38.09 40.86 -2.06
N PHE A 146 37.22 41.87 -2.09
CA PHE A 146 35.90 41.74 -1.48
C PHE A 146 35.10 40.64 -2.19
N LYS A 147 35.23 40.53 -3.52
CA LYS A 147 34.66 39.40 -4.28
C LYS A 147 35.14 38.04 -3.77
N ASP A 148 36.45 37.86 -3.57
CA ASP A 148 37.00 36.60 -3.04
C ASP A 148 36.42 36.26 -1.65
N THR A 149 36.13 37.28 -0.83
CA THR A 149 35.51 37.13 0.50
C THR A 149 34.05 36.69 0.41
N VAL A 150 33.30 37.31 -0.50
CA VAL A 150 31.89 36.96 -0.74
C VAL A 150 31.77 35.56 -1.34
N GLU A 151 32.62 35.20 -2.32
CA GLU A 151 32.67 33.86 -2.91
C GLU A 151 33.06 32.79 -1.88
N PHE A 152 33.96 33.11 -0.94
CA PHE A 152 34.29 32.22 0.17
C PHE A 152 33.07 31.92 1.06
N VAL A 153 32.22 32.91 1.35
CA VAL A 153 31.05 32.74 2.22
C VAL A 153 29.86 32.11 1.48
N LEU A 154 29.50 32.65 0.31
CA LEU A 154 28.24 32.33 -0.38
C LEU A 154 28.43 31.49 -1.66
N GLY A 155 29.67 31.36 -2.14
CA GLY A 155 29.98 30.74 -3.41
C GLY A 155 29.90 31.71 -4.60
N ASP A 156 30.21 31.19 -5.80
CA ASP A 156 30.18 31.95 -7.06
C ASP A 156 28.94 31.66 -7.93
N GLY A 157 27.96 30.92 -7.39
CA GLY A 157 26.78 30.45 -8.12
C GLY A 157 27.07 29.29 -9.09
N GLY A 158 28.29 28.76 -9.11
CA GLY A 158 28.72 27.68 -9.99
C GLY A 158 29.54 26.62 -9.26
N ALA A 159 30.80 26.45 -9.66
CA ALA A 159 31.66 25.37 -9.15
C ALA A 159 32.16 25.62 -7.72
N ARG A 160 32.30 26.88 -7.31
CA ARG A 160 32.74 27.24 -5.95
C ARG A 160 31.52 27.46 -5.08
N LYS A 161 31.24 26.46 -4.23
CA LYS A 161 30.06 26.41 -3.37
C LYS A 161 30.08 27.41 -2.19
N GLY A 162 31.27 27.87 -1.78
CA GLY A 162 31.43 28.64 -0.56
C GLY A 162 30.96 27.89 0.70
N ILE A 163 30.91 28.59 1.83
CA ILE A 163 30.45 28.03 3.11
C ILE A 163 28.95 27.70 3.05
N GLU A 164 28.12 28.55 2.44
CA GLU A 164 26.69 28.29 2.28
C GLU A 164 26.44 27.00 1.49
N GLY A 165 27.05 26.84 0.31
CA GLY A 165 26.85 25.63 -0.49
C GLY A 165 27.46 24.38 0.17
N ALA A 166 28.58 24.50 0.88
CA ALA A 166 29.11 23.39 1.68
C ALA A 166 28.18 23.02 2.84
N LEU A 167 27.54 23.99 3.49
CA LEU A 167 26.52 23.77 4.50
C LEU A 167 25.30 23.06 3.90
N VAL A 168 24.85 23.49 2.73
CA VAL A 168 23.76 22.83 1.98
C VAL A 168 24.09 21.37 1.70
N ASP A 169 25.25 21.07 1.12
CA ASP A 169 25.67 19.70 0.84
C ASP A 169 25.64 18.83 2.11
N MET A 170 26.08 19.39 3.25
CA MET A 170 26.04 18.69 4.53
C MET A 170 24.61 18.44 5.02
N LEU A 171 23.72 19.43 4.91
CA LEU A 171 22.32 19.31 5.32
C LEU A 171 21.56 18.31 4.44
N SER A 172 21.80 18.31 3.12
CA SER A 172 21.22 17.33 2.20
C SER A 172 21.67 15.90 2.50
N GLY A 173 22.85 15.71 3.10
CA GLY A 173 23.36 14.41 3.52
C GLY A 173 22.85 13.91 4.87
N LEU A 174 22.11 14.72 5.65
CA LEU A 174 21.63 14.31 6.97
C LEU A 174 20.41 13.40 6.88
N SER A 175 20.33 12.45 7.81
CA SER A 175 19.08 11.73 8.05
C SER A 175 18.00 12.67 8.61
N PRO A 176 16.70 12.34 8.47
CA PRO A 176 15.62 13.17 9.03
C PRO A 176 15.76 13.44 10.54
N VAL A 177 16.29 12.48 11.30
CA VAL A 177 16.55 12.64 12.75
C VAL A 177 17.70 13.62 13.00
N GLU A 178 18.77 13.55 12.22
CA GLU A 178 19.89 14.49 12.35
C GLU A 178 19.48 15.91 11.95
N LEU A 179 18.70 16.05 10.88
CA LEU A 179 18.12 17.33 10.49
C LEU A 179 17.25 17.90 11.62
N ALA A 180 16.40 17.07 12.25
CA ALA A 180 15.61 17.48 13.41
C ALA A 180 16.47 17.99 14.57
N MET A 181 17.58 17.30 14.88
CA MET A 181 18.51 17.74 15.92
C MET A 181 19.17 19.08 15.58
N VAL A 182 19.52 19.31 14.32
CA VAL A 182 20.08 20.58 13.85
C VAL A 182 19.07 21.72 13.97
N LEU A 183 17.81 21.48 13.60
CA LEU A 183 16.73 22.47 13.72
C LEU A 183 16.36 22.77 15.19
N ALA A 184 16.54 21.81 16.09
CA ALA A 184 16.20 21.95 17.51
C ALA A 184 17.34 22.56 18.35
N SER A 185 18.61 22.42 17.95
CA SER A 185 19.78 22.78 18.74
C SER A 185 20.71 23.75 18.02
N GLN A 186 20.90 24.93 18.61
CA GLN A 186 21.88 25.92 18.15
C GLN A 186 23.31 25.37 18.18
N GLU A 187 23.65 24.53 19.16
CA GLU A 187 24.96 23.88 19.23
C GLU A 187 25.20 22.99 18.02
N LYS A 188 24.21 22.15 17.65
CA LYS A 188 24.30 21.29 16.47
C LYS A 188 24.36 22.08 15.17
N LEU A 189 23.58 23.15 15.05
CA LEU A 189 23.68 24.06 13.90
C LEU A 189 25.09 24.68 13.79
N THR A 190 25.64 25.12 14.92
CA THR A 190 26.98 25.71 15.00
C THR A 190 28.05 24.69 14.61
N ASP A 191 27.94 23.44 15.07
CA ASP A 191 28.86 22.38 14.70
C ASP A 191 28.81 22.03 13.20
N VAL A 192 27.61 22.04 12.58
CA VAL A 192 27.49 21.86 11.13
C VAL A 192 28.13 23.04 10.40
N LEU A 193 27.88 24.28 10.83
CA LEU A 193 28.48 25.48 10.24
C LEU A 193 30.01 25.47 10.33
N ILE A 194 30.57 25.08 11.49
CA ILE A 194 32.02 24.97 11.67
C ILE A 194 32.60 23.89 10.74
N ARG A 195 31.90 22.77 10.54
CA ARG A 195 32.33 21.72 9.59
C ARG A 195 32.27 22.23 8.14
N ALA A 196 31.22 22.94 7.76
CA ALA A 196 31.13 23.56 6.44
C ALA A 196 32.28 24.56 6.22
N THR A 197 32.58 25.37 7.24
CA THR A 197 33.70 26.31 7.25
C THR A 197 35.04 25.58 7.11
N ASP A 198 35.26 24.49 7.86
CA ASP A 198 36.46 23.65 7.75
C ASP A 198 36.64 23.07 6.35
N SER A 199 35.55 22.62 5.73
CA SER A 199 35.57 22.11 4.35
C SER A 199 36.09 23.15 3.37
N VAL A 200 35.58 24.38 3.43
CA VAL A 200 35.99 25.47 2.53
C VAL A 200 37.39 25.98 2.87
N LEU A 201 37.74 26.09 4.16
CA LEU A 201 39.08 26.52 4.61
C LEU A 201 40.20 25.60 4.15
N ARG A 202 39.93 24.30 3.98
CA ARG A 202 40.92 23.33 3.50
C ARG A 202 41.16 23.42 1.99
N ASP A 203 40.25 24.04 1.25
CA ASP A 203 40.36 24.23 -0.19
C ASP A 203 41.14 25.52 -0.51
N THR A 204 42.45 25.47 -0.31
CA THR A 204 43.35 26.61 -0.54
C THR A 204 43.61 26.89 -2.02
N ASP A 205 43.33 25.93 -2.89
CA ASP A 205 43.58 26.04 -4.33
C ASP A 205 42.46 26.83 -5.04
N ASN A 206 41.21 26.70 -4.56
CA ASN A 206 40.07 27.38 -5.16
C ASN A 206 39.64 28.67 -4.43
N TYR A 207 40.07 28.87 -3.18
CA TYR A 207 39.71 30.05 -2.38
C TYR A 207 40.95 30.77 -1.84
N LYS A 208 41.17 32.01 -2.30
CA LYS A 208 42.26 32.86 -1.79
C LYS A 208 42.12 33.20 -0.31
N VAL A 209 40.89 33.31 0.19
CA VAL A 209 40.64 33.51 1.62
C VAL A 209 41.12 32.31 2.42
N SER A 210 40.83 31.09 1.96
CA SER A 210 41.35 29.85 2.56
C SER A 210 42.88 29.82 2.54
N GLN A 211 43.49 30.15 1.39
CA GLN A 211 44.94 30.26 1.26
C GLN A 211 45.54 31.27 2.25
N LEU A 212 44.95 32.46 2.36
CA LEU A 212 45.38 33.51 3.29
C LEU A 212 45.29 33.05 4.75
N LEU A 213 44.14 32.50 5.15
CA LEU A 213 43.91 32.03 6.53
C LEU A 213 44.82 30.86 6.89
N ASN A 214 45.03 29.92 5.95
CA ASN A 214 45.99 28.82 6.12
C ASN A 214 47.43 29.33 6.27
N ASN A 215 47.85 30.30 5.45
CA ASN A 215 49.16 30.93 5.57
C ASN A 215 49.35 31.66 6.89
N LEU A 216 48.28 32.22 7.47
CA LEU A 216 48.29 32.79 8.81
C LEU A 216 48.29 31.71 9.90
N GLY A 217 47.90 30.47 9.59
CA GLY A 217 47.78 29.37 10.54
C GLY A 217 46.48 29.43 11.35
N ILE A 218 45.45 30.07 10.78
CA ILE A 218 44.10 30.14 11.32
C ILE A 218 43.33 28.91 10.83
N THR A 219 42.73 28.17 11.77
CA THR A 219 42.00 26.93 11.51
C THR A 219 40.50 27.13 11.74
N ALA A 220 39.67 26.18 11.29
CA ALA A 220 38.24 26.14 11.66
C ALA A 220 38.03 26.04 13.17
N GLY A 221 38.98 25.47 13.93
CA GLY A 221 38.94 25.44 15.39
C GLY A 221 39.05 26.84 16.00
N ASP A 222 39.91 27.70 15.46
CA ASP A 222 40.08 29.08 15.91
C ASP A 222 38.81 29.91 15.62
N ILE A 223 38.24 29.75 14.41
CA ILE A 223 36.97 30.39 14.04
C ILE A 223 35.82 29.88 14.92
N GLY A 224 35.74 28.56 15.12
CA GLY A 224 34.73 27.95 15.99
C GLY A 224 34.82 28.41 17.44
N ALA A 225 36.02 28.62 17.96
CA ALA A 225 36.23 29.19 19.29
C ALA A 225 35.72 30.64 19.38
N ALA A 226 36.01 31.46 18.36
CA ALA A 226 35.51 32.83 18.30
C ALA A 226 33.97 32.90 18.20
N VAL A 227 33.37 32.06 17.36
CA VAL A 227 31.90 31.96 17.20
C VAL A 227 31.24 31.53 18.51
N ARG A 228 31.73 30.47 19.17
CA ARG A 228 31.19 30.03 20.46
C ARG A 228 31.37 31.08 21.56
N GLY A 229 32.49 31.80 21.56
CA GLY A 229 32.72 32.92 22.46
C GLY A 229 31.67 34.02 22.28
N LEU A 230 31.34 34.39 21.04
CA LEU A 230 30.28 35.33 20.72
C LEU A 230 28.92 34.84 21.20
N GLN A 231 28.57 33.58 20.92
CA GLN A 231 27.30 32.99 21.37
C GLN A 231 27.16 32.96 22.89
N LEU A 232 28.24 32.69 23.62
CA LEU A 232 28.23 32.74 25.09
C LEU A 232 28.08 34.16 25.66
N LYS A 233 28.45 35.18 24.88
CA LYS A 233 28.41 36.58 25.31
C LYS A 233 27.09 37.27 24.97
N LEU A 234 26.50 36.92 23.83
CA LEU A 234 25.30 37.55 23.28
C LEU A 234 24.05 36.94 23.89
N GLN A 235 23.02 37.76 24.08
CA GLN A 235 21.72 37.33 24.60
C GLN A 235 20.66 37.21 23.50
N LYS A 236 20.89 37.86 22.35
CA LYS A 236 19.95 37.91 21.23
C LYS A 236 20.39 37.04 20.05
N ASP A 237 21.48 36.29 20.19
CA ASP A 237 22.01 35.44 19.13
C ASP A 237 21.08 34.27 18.81
N GLU A 238 20.63 33.52 19.82
CA GLU A 238 19.75 32.36 19.63
C GLU A 238 18.47 32.70 18.83
N PRO A 239 17.63 33.67 19.26
CA PRO A 239 16.41 33.99 18.52
C PRO A 239 16.69 34.53 17.10
N ALA A 240 17.75 35.33 16.93
CA ALA A 240 18.13 35.87 15.62
C ALA A 240 18.65 34.79 14.66
N VAL A 241 19.48 33.86 15.15
CA VAL A 241 19.99 32.74 14.35
C VAL A 241 18.85 31.80 13.94
N ARG A 242 17.91 31.53 14.84
CA ARG A 242 16.69 30.76 14.52
C ARG A 242 15.84 31.47 13.46
N ALA A 243 15.64 32.78 13.59
CA ALA A 243 14.92 33.60 12.62
C ALA A 243 15.57 33.53 11.22
N LEU A 244 16.89 33.66 11.14
CA LEU A 244 17.64 33.53 9.88
C LEU A 244 17.56 32.12 9.29
N LEU A 245 17.62 31.08 10.13
CA LEU A 245 17.46 29.70 9.68
C LEU A 245 16.05 29.44 9.12
N ILE A 246 15.01 29.95 9.77
CA ILE A 246 13.63 29.84 9.27
C ILE A 246 13.47 30.58 7.95
N ALA A 247 13.99 31.80 7.86
CA ALA A 247 14.00 32.56 6.62
C ALA A 247 14.74 31.81 5.51
N TYR A 248 15.89 31.22 5.83
CA TYR A 248 16.63 30.39 4.90
C TYR A 248 15.80 29.20 4.41
N ILE A 249 15.19 28.44 5.31
CA ILE A 249 14.32 27.31 4.97
C ILE A 249 13.20 27.76 4.02
N ARG A 250 12.54 28.90 4.28
CA ARG A 250 11.51 29.45 3.36
C ARG A 250 12.03 29.66 1.94
N THR A 251 13.28 30.08 1.77
CA THR A 251 13.85 30.32 0.42
C THR A 251 14.07 29.04 -0.39
N VAL A 252 14.14 27.88 0.27
CA VAL A 252 14.53 26.61 -0.36
C VAL A 252 13.56 25.47 -0.08
N ALA A 253 12.45 25.75 0.60
CA ALA A 253 11.45 24.74 0.95
C ALA A 253 10.59 24.43 -0.27
N GLU A 254 10.55 23.16 -0.65
CA GLU A 254 9.74 22.67 -1.75
C GLU A 254 8.75 21.64 -1.23
N ALA A 255 7.48 21.80 -1.60
CA ALA A 255 6.44 20.82 -1.28
C ALA A 255 6.23 19.86 -2.44
N ASN A 256 6.23 18.56 -2.12
CA ASN A 256 5.89 17.50 -3.05
C ASN A 256 4.60 16.83 -2.59
N ALA A 257 3.72 16.48 -3.52
CA ALA A 257 2.44 15.85 -3.21
C ALA A 257 2.33 14.46 -3.85
N GLN A 258 1.89 13.48 -3.06
CA GLN A 258 1.32 12.25 -3.59
C GLN A 258 -0.18 12.47 -3.80
N ILE A 259 -0.66 12.26 -5.02
CA ILE A 259 -2.06 12.47 -5.39
C ILE A 259 -2.75 11.11 -5.45
N SER A 260 -3.90 10.97 -4.80
CA SER A 260 -4.72 9.76 -4.86
C SER A 260 -5.19 9.46 -6.28
N GLU A 261 -5.55 8.21 -6.53
CA GLU A 261 -5.97 7.76 -7.87
C GLU A 261 -7.16 8.58 -8.40
N ASP A 262 -8.14 8.86 -7.52
CA ASP A 262 -9.34 9.65 -7.77
C ASP A 262 -9.11 11.17 -7.79
N GLY A 263 -7.90 11.66 -7.46
CA GLY A 263 -7.56 13.08 -7.40
C GLY A 263 -8.19 13.86 -6.23
N ARG A 264 -8.86 13.17 -5.28
CA ARG A 264 -9.56 13.80 -4.15
C ARG A 264 -8.70 14.01 -2.92
N GLU A 265 -7.54 13.37 -2.85
CA GLU A 265 -6.57 13.51 -1.76
C GLU A 265 -5.19 13.87 -2.30
N HIS A 266 -4.57 14.90 -1.72
CA HIS A 266 -3.16 15.23 -1.91
C HIS A 266 -2.44 15.11 -0.56
N ARG A 267 -1.37 14.32 -0.50
CA ARG A 267 -0.53 14.17 0.69
C ARG A 267 0.80 14.88 0.48
N TYR A 268 1.00 15.98 1.19
CA TYR A 268 2.17 16.83 1.05
C TYR A 268 3.30 16.42 2.00
N VAL A 269 4.51 16.44 1.46
CA VAL A 269 5.77 16.40 2.20
C VAL A 269 6.56 17.66 1.89
N LEU A 270 7.26 18.22 2.88
CA LEU A 270 8.10 19.39 2.70
C LEU A 270 9.57 18.97 2.70
N THR A 271 10.33 19.44 1.71
CA THR A 271 11.74 19.12 1.56
C THR A 271 12.59 20.39 1.57
N VAL A 272 13.82 20.28 2.04
CA VAL A 272 14.85 21.33 2.02
C VAL A 272 16.06 20.75 1.33
N HIS A 273 16.41 21.28 0.15
CA HIS A 273 17.50 20.75 -0.69
C HIS A 273 17.40 19.23 -0.92
N GLY A 274 16.18 18.75 -1.19
CA GLY A 274 15.88 17.34 -1.45
C GLY A 274 15.73 16.45 -0.21
N THR A 275 16.01 16.95 1.00
CA THR A 275 15.83 16.20 2.25
C THR A 275 14.48 16.50 2.88
N GLU A 276 13.69 15.47 3.14
CA GLU A 276 12.38 15.58 3.79
C GLU A 276 12.52 16.11 5.22
N ILE A 277 11.76 17.16 5.55
CA ILE A 277 11.58 17.60 6.92
C ILE A 277 10.66 16.59 7.62
N PRO A 278 11.07 16.00 8.75
CA PRO A 278 10.24 15.05 9.47
C PRO A 278 8.84 15.61 9.80
N ALA A 279 7.80 14.83 9.51
CA ALA A 279 6.41 15.24 9.73
C ALA A 279 6.12 15.67 11.18
N PHE A 280 6.78 15.11 12.19
CA PHE A 280 6.59 15.49 13.60
C PHE A 280 7.10 16.91 13.94
N LEU A 281 7.92 17.50 13.06
CA LEU A 281 8.35 18.90 13.15
C LEU A 281 7.46 19.84 12.33
N LEU A 282 6.54 19.31 11.55
CA LEU A 282 5.64 20.08 10.71
C LEU A 282 4.24 20.09 11.30
N ARG A 283 3.56 21.22 11.10
CA ARG A 283 2.12 21.30 11.22
C ARG A 283 1.59 21.98 9.98
N TRP A 284 0.68 21.29 9.31
CA TRP A 284 -0.04 21.83 8.17
C TRP A 284 -1.37 22.44 8.63
N ASP A 285 -1.74 23.55 8.00
CA ASP A 285 -3.02 24.20 8.21
C ASP A 285 -3.56 24.82 6.92
N LYS A 286 -4.88 25.00 6.89
CA LYS A 286 -5.57 25.72 5.82
C LYS A 286 -5.59 27.21 6.17
N ALA A 287 -4.84 28.02 5.44
CA ALA A 287 -4.82 29.46 5.63
C ALA A 287 -6.07 30.14 5.04
N SER A 288 -6.51 29.70 3.85
CA SER A 288 -7.71 30.20 3.17
C SER A 288 -8.19 29.22 2.08
N GLY A 289 -9.28 29.55 1.39
CA GLY A 289 -9.82 28.78 0.26
C GLY A 289 -11.24 28.24 0.47
N ASP A 290 -11.68 27.38 -0.43
CA ASP A 290 -13.05 26.85 -0.53
C ASP A 290 -13.39 25.97 0.69
N PRO A 291 -14.57 26.11 1.33
CA PRO A 291 -14.90 25.40 2.57
C PRO A 291 -14.86 23.87 2.44
N GLU A 292 -15.03 23.33 1.23
CA GLU A 292 -15.00 21.90 0.92
C GLU A 292 -13.59 21.31 0.98
N ALA A 293 -12.53 22.10 0.80
CA ALA A 293 -11.16 21.65 0.96
C ALA A 293 -10.79 21.58 2.45
N THR A 294 -10.41 20.41 2.94
CA THR A 294 -9.92 20.22 4.32
C THR A 294 -8.44 19.92 4.34
N VAL A 295 -7.72 20.38 5.37
CA VAL A 295 -6.26 20.18 5.53
C VAL A 295 -6.03 19.61 6.92
N THR A 296 -5.41 18.44 7.01
CA THR A 296 -5.02 17.84 8.29
C THR A 296 -3.65 18.35 8.75
N PRO A 297 -3.33 18.30 10.07
CA PRO A 297 -2.02 18.68 10.59
C PRO A 297 -0.84 17.94 9.96
N GLU A 298 -1.07 16.73 9.43
CA GLU A 298 -0.07 15.86 8.80
C GLU A 298 0.16 16.17 7.32
N GLY A 299 -0.52 17.18 6.76
CA GLY A 299 -0.34 17.60 5.37
C GLY A 299 -1.20 16.84 4.37
N VAL A 300 -2.29 16.22 4.82
CA VAL A 300 -3.29 15.61 3.93
C VAL A 300 -4.34 16.66 3.60
N VAL A 301 -4.57 16.88 2.31
CA VAL A 301 -5.62 17.77 1.81
C VAL A 301 -6.66 16.94 1.09
N THR A 302 -7.94 17.14 1.40
CA THR A 302 -9.03 16.36 0.79
C THR A 302 -10.21 17.22 0.37
N ILE A 303 -10.99 16.72 -0.60
CA ILE A 303 -12.33 17.21 -0.93
C ILE A 303 -13.36 16.07 -0.79
N PRO A 304 -14.57 16.33 -0.27
CA PRO A 304 -15.59 15.30 -0.06
C PRO A 304 -16.14 14.78 -1.38
N GLU A 305 -16.70 13.57 -1.36
CA GLU A 305 -17.41 12.98 -2.50
C GLU A 305 -18.50 13.93 -3.04
N GLY A 306 -18.66 13.95 -4.37
CA GLY A 306 -19.60 14.85 -5.05
C GLY A 306 -19.03 16.23 -5.39
N VAL A 307 -17.96 16.70 -4.72
CA VAL A 307 -17.24 17.93 -5.09
C VAL A 307 -16.27 17.62 -6.23
N GLU A 308 -16.36 18.37 -7.33
CA GLU A 308 -15.50 18.16 -8.51
C GLU A 308 -14.11 18.76 -8.33
N SER A 309 -14.05 19.94 -7.72
CA SER A 309 -12.78 20.61 -7.45
C SER A 309 -12.97 21.59 -6.30
N ALA A 310 -11.91 21.78 -5.52
CA ALA A 310 -11.82 22.83 -4.52
C ALA A 310 -10.37 23.29 -4.37
N SER A 311 -10.18 24.57 -4.05
CA SER A 311 -8.87 25.18 -3.86
C SER A 311 -8.63 25.58 -2.41
N ALA A 312 -7.39 25.45 -1.96
CA ALA A 312 -6.97 25.86 -0.62
C ALA A 312 -5.59 26.52 -0.68
N VAL A 313 -5.35 27.52 0.17
CA VAL A 313 -3.99 27.96 0.51
C VAL A 313 -3.54 27.12 1.70
N ILE A 314 -2.61 26.20 1.45
CA ILE A 314 -2.00 25.37 2.48
C ILE A 314 -0.78 26.05 3.05
N ARG A 315 -0.57 25.86 4.34
CA ARG A 315 0.54 26.43 5.09
C ARG A 315 1.24 25.34 5.88
N ALA A 316 2.55 25.26 5.80
CA ALA A 316 3.36 24.42 6.68
C ALA A 316 4.12 25.29 7.67
N SER A 317 4.04 24.93 8.95
CA SER A 317 4.77 25.58 10.03
C SER A 317 5.74 24.59 10.69
N LEU A 318 6.97 25.03 10.97
CA LEU A 318 7.88 24.31 11.84
C LEU A 318 7.42 24.45 13.30
N VAL A 319 7.14 23.33 13.94
CA VAL A 319 6.81 23.23 15.36
C VAL A 319 8.10 22.95 16.12
N ASN A 320 8.54 23.90 16.93
CA ASN A 320 9.72 23.71 17.76
C ASN A 320 9.37 22.73 18.91
N PRO A 321 10.09 21.60 19.05
CA PRO A 321 9.81 20.60 20.09
C PRO A 321 10.03 21.10 21.53
N LEU A 322 10.66 22.27 21.72
CA LEU A 322 11.02 22.82 23.03
C LEU A 322 10.15 24.02 23.50
N ASN A 323 8.90 24.12 23.02
CA ASN A 323 7.87 25.12 23.40
C ASN A 323 7.85 26.44 22.58
N GLY A 324 8.41 26.46 21.37
CA GLY A 324 8.37 27.64 20.52
C GLY A 324 7.04 27.83 19.79
N VAL A 325 6.67 29.08 19.50
CA VAL A 325 5.58 29.42 18.56
C VAL A 325 5.89 28.78 17.21
N ALA A 326 4.91 28.11 16.60
CA ALA A 326 5.10 27.49 15.29
C ALA A 326 5.37 28.58 14.24
N LYS A 327 6.40 28.36 13.40
CA LYS A 327 6.86 29.37 12.43
C LYS A 327 6.57 28.88 11.02
N VAL A 328 5.81 29.67 10.26
CA VAL A 328 5.47 29.36 8.88
C VAL A 328 6.74 29.27 8.04
N VAL A 329 6.93 28.17 7.32
CA VAL A 329 8.07 27.97 6.42
C VAL A 329 7.67 27.74 4.98
N PHE A 330 6.39 27.49 4.73
CA PHE A 330 5.86 27.25 3.39
C PHE A 330 4.40 27.67 3.32
N GLU A 331 4.01 28.29 2.21
CA GLU A 331 2.62 28.63 1.90
C GLU A 331 2.40 28.54 0.38
N GLN A 332 1.38 27.80 -0.05
CA GLN A 332 1.07 27.63 -1.47
C GLN A 332 -0.44 27.47 -1.69
N GLN A 333 -0.95 28.10 -2.76
CA GLN A 333 -2.29 27.81 -3.27
C GLN A 333 -2.27 26.52 -4.08
N ILE A 334 -3.19 25.61 -3.76
CA ILE A 334 -3.37 24.33 -4.43
C ILE A 334 -4.82 24.17 -4.87
N THR A 335 -5.03 23.32 -5.86
CA THR A 335 -6.36 22.92 -6.32
C THR A 335 -6.41 21.41 -6.41
N LEU A 336 -7.41 20.82 -5.76
CA LEU A 336 -7.74 19.42 -5.91
C LEU A 336 -8.80 19.31 -7.00
N THR A 337 -8.62 18.37 -7.91
CA THR A 337 -9.59 18.08 -8.95
C THR A 337 -9.86 16.59 -8.88
N ALA A 338 -11.08 16.25 -8.44
CA ALA A 338 -11.55 14.89 -8.57
C ALA A 338 -11.47 14.53 -10.04
N LYS A 339 -10.71 13.49 -10.38
CA LYS A 339 -10.86 12.88 -11.71
C LYS A 339 -12.32 12.46 -11.83
N GLU A 340 -12.90 12.60 -13.01
CA GLU A 340 -14.17 11.94 -13.29
C GLU A 340 -13.96 10.46 -12.99
N THR A 341 -14.36 10.03 -11.80
CA THR A 341 -14.44 8.62 -11.51
C THR A 341 -15.49 8.12 -12.49
N GLU A 342 -15.08 7.24 -13.42
CA GLU A 342 -16.01 6.20 -13.89
C GLU A 342 -16.77 5.72 -12.65
N GLY A 343 -18.08 5.49 -12.74
CA GLY A 343 -18.84 5.04 -11.58
C GLY A 343 -18.20 3.83 -10.93
N ASP A 344 -18.67 3.48 -9.74
CA ASP A 344 -18.32 2.18 -9.19
C ASP A 344 -18.46 1.14 -10.30
N ARG A 345 -17.35 0.50 -10.65
CA ARG A 345 -17.30 -0.39 -11.80
C ARG A 345 -17.74 -1.76 -11.33
N PHE A 346 -18.75 -2.33 -11.98
CA PHE A 346 -19.22 -3.66 -11.64
C PHE A 346 -18.08 -4.67 -11.85
N PRO A 347 -17.77 -5.54 -10.86
CA PRO A 347 -16.64 -6.46 -10.93
C PRO A 347 -16.94 -7.65 -11.86
N VAL A 348 -16.95 -7.39 -13.18
CA VAL A 348 -17.33 -8.37 -14.22
C VAL A 348 -16.60 -9.70 -14.04
N GLU A 349 -15.30 -9.68 -13.77
CA GLU A 349 -14.49 -10.91 -13.63
C GLU A 349 -14.92 -11.75 -12.41
N ALA A 350 -15.08 -11.12 -11.25
CA ALA A 350 -15.49 -11.81 -10.02
C ALA A 350 -16.91 -12.37 -10.15
N PHE A 351 -17.82 -11.60 -10.76
CA PHE A 351 -19.16 -12.06 -11.07
C PHE A 351 -19.14 -13.29 -11.98
N ILE A 352 -18.44 -13.22 -13.12
CA ILE A 352 -18.37 -14.32 -14.10
C ILE A 352 -17.71 -15.57 -13.51
N ALA A 353 -16.65 -15.42 -12.70
CA ALA A 353 -16.01 -16.54 -12.03
C ALA A 353 -17.02 -17.31 -11.15
N ARG A 354 -17.80 -16.59 -10.34
CA ARG A 354 -18.83 -17.19 -9.49
C ARG A 354 -19.96 -17.81 -10.31
N MET A 355 -20.46 -17.10 -11.32
CA MET A 355 -21.54 -17.60 -12.17
C MET A 355 -21.12 -18.83 -12.98
N SER A 356 -19.83 -18.95 -13.34
CA SER A 356 -19.27 -20.16 -13.95
C SER A 356 -19.35 -21.35 -13.02
N LEU A 357 -19.02 -21.21 -11.73
CA LEU A 357 -19.14 -22.29 -10.75
C LEU A 357 -20.59 -22.78 -10.62
N ILE A 358 -21.55 -21.87 -10.55
CA ILE A 358 -22.97 -22.21 -10.48
C ILE A 358 -23.43 -22.90 -11.77
N ARG A 359 -23.00 -22.39 -12.94
CA ARG A 359 -23.31 -23.02 -14.23
C ARG A 359 -22.72 -24.43 -14.33
N ASP A 360 -21.48 -24.63 -13.90
CA ASP A 360 -20.83 -25.93 -13.97
C ASP A 360 -21.50 -26.93 -13.02
N ALA A 361 -21.91 -26.48 -11.82
CA ALA A 361 -22.73 -27.26 -10.89
C ALA A 361 -24.12 -27.60 -11.46
N LEU A 362 -24.75 -26.67 -12.20
CA LEU A 362 -26.01 -26.89 -12.91
C LEU A 362 -25.88 -27.95 -14.00
N LEU A 363 -24.78 -27.91 -14.77
CA LEU A 363 -24.49 -28.87 -15.84
C LEU A 363 -24.11 -30.26 -15.32
N ALA A 364 -23.48 -30.33 -14.14
CA ALA A 364 -23.17 -31.58 -13.45
C ALA A 364 -24.41 -32.25 -12.82
N GLY A 365 -25.51 -31.50 -12.65
CA GLY A 365 -26.77 -31.95 -12.06
C GLY A 365 -27.69 -32.68 -13.05
N ASP A 366 -29.01 -32.52 -12.87
CA ASP A 366 -30.03 -33.12 -13.74
C ASP A 366 -30.09 -32.34 -15.07
N PRO A 367 -29.98 -32.99 -16.25
CA PRO A 367 -30.06 -32.30 -17.54
C PRO A 367 -31.36 -31.52 -17.77
N SER A 368 -32.45 -31.87 -17.06
CA SER A 368 -33.71 -31.12 -17.11
C SER A 368 -33.61 -29.76 -16.40
N ASP A 369 -32.73 -29.61 -15.41
CA ASP A 369 -32.49 -28.35 -14.68
C ASP A 369 -31.77 -27.34 -15.56
N ALA A 370 -30.69 -27.76 -16.22
CA ALA A 370 -30.00 -26.94 -17.20
C ALA A 370 -30.94 -26.51 -18.35
N ARG A 371 -31.87 -27.39 -18.76
CA ARG A 371 -32.89 -27.07 -19.77
C ARG A 371 -33.93 -26.09 -19.25
N ALA A 372 -34.38 -26.22 -18.01
CA ALA A 372 -35.35 -25.29 -17.41
C ALA A 372 -34.78 -23.86 -17.36
N VAL A 373 -33.52 -23.70 -16.92
CA VAL A 373 -32.84 -22.40 -16.90
C VAL A 373 -32.68 -21.81 -18.31
N ARG A 374 -32.31 -22.62 -19.31
CA ARG A 374 -32.26 -22.17 -20.71
C ARG A 374 -33.63 -21.73 -21.23
N ASN A 375 -34.67 -22.54 -21.00
CA ASN A 375 -36.02 -22.21 -21.44
C ASN A 375 -36.55 -20.92 -20.79
N LEU A 376 -36.27 -20.66 -19.51
CA LEU A 376 -36.63 -19.40 -18.87
C LEU A 376 -35.95 -18.21 -19.56
N ARG A 377 -34.67 -18.35 -19.88
CA ARG A 377 -33.89 -17.30 -20.53
C ARG A 377 -34.39 -17.02 -21.95
N ASP A 378 -34.74 -18.06 -22.69
CA ASP A 378 -35.38 -17.94 -24.01
C ASP A 378 -36.76 -17.26 -23.90
N GLU A 379 -37.55 -17.58 -22.87
CA GLU A 379 -38.83 -16.91 -22.61
C GLU A 379 -38.67 -15.43 -22.28
N LEU A 380 -37.67 -15.07 -21.45
CA LEU A 380 -37.34 -13.69 -21.11
C LEU A 380 -36.90 -12.90 -22.35
N ALA A 381 -35.97 -13.45 -23.14
CA ALA A 381 -35.52 -12.85 -24.39
C ALA A 381 -36.67 -12.67 -25.41
N GLY A 382 -37.63 -13.60 -25.40
CA GLY A 382 -38.82 -13.58 -26.26
C GLY A 382 -39.94 -12.64 -25.80
N LEU A 383 -39.84 -11.99 -24.64
CA LEU A 383 -40.87 -11.05 -24.19
C LEU A 383 -40.94 -9.84 -25.14
N ASN A 384 -42.15 -9.52 -25.60
CA ASN A 384 -42.40 -8.37 -26.45
C ASN A 384 -42.70 -7.14 -25.57
N ALA A 385 -41.88 -6.10 -25.69
CA ALA A 385 -42.01 -4.92 -24.87
C ALA A 385 -43.41 -4.29 -24.93
N ALA A 386 -43.93 -4.02 -26.13
CA ALA A 386 -45.24 -3.41 -26.31
C ALA A 386 -46.38 -4.21 -25.64
N ALA A 387 -46.30 -5.54 -25.63
CA ALA A 387 -47.29 -6.39 -24.96
C ALA A 387 -47.03 -6.59 -23.45
N ASN A 388 -45.81 -6.30 -22.96
CA ASN A 388 -45.36 -6.73 -21.63
C ASN A 388 -44.85 -5.61 -20.73
N GLN A 389 -44.83 -4.34 -21.15
CA GLN A 389 -44.49 -3.19 -20.28
C GLN A 389 -45.34 -3.11 -19.00
N ARG A 390 -46.53 -3.73 -18.95
CA ARG A 390 -47.35 -3.81 -17.74
C ARG A 390 -46.71 -4.60 -16.59
N LEU A 391 -45.69 -5.42 -16.87
CA LEU A 391 -44.98 -6.18 -15.84
C LEU A 391 -44.25 -5.25 -14.86
N ILE A 392 -43.78 -4.09 -15.32
CA ILE A 392 -43.12 -3.07 -14.50
C ILE A 392 -44.06 -1.99 -13.96
N ASP A 393 -45.38 -2.13 -14.11
CA ASP A 393 -46.39 -1.18 -13.60
C ASP A 393 -46.17 -0.74 -12.15
N PRO A 394 -45.91 -1.66 -11.19
CA PRO A 394 -45.71 -1.27 -9.79
C PRO A 394 -44.59 -0.25 -9.61
N LEU A 395 -43.46 -0.45 -10.30
CA LEU A 395 -42.33 0.47 -10.29
C LEU A 395 -42.67 1.77 -11.02
N TRP A 396 -43.27 1.66 -12.21
CA TRP A 396 -43.59 2.81 -13.06
C TRP A 396 -44.54 3.80 -12.41
N ARG A 397 -45.53 3.31 -11.64
CA ARG A 397 -46.49 4.17 -10.92
C ARG A 397 -45.82 5.07 -9.88
N SER A 398 -44.68 4.64 -9.32
CA SER A 398 -43.90 5.44 -8.38
C SER A 398 -43.02 6.46 -9.11
N ILE A 399 -42.40 6.05 -10.23
CA ILE A 399 -41.47 6.89 -11.01
C ILE A 399 -42.20 7.99 -11.79
N ALA A 400 -43.22 7.63 -12.57
CA ALA A 400 -43.84 8.52 -13.57
C ALA A 400 -44.30 9.90 -13.02
N PRO A 401 -44.91 9.99 -11.83
CA PRO A 401 -45.36 11.29 -11.28
C PRO A 401 -44.23 12.25 -10.91
N ARG A 402 -42.97 11.78 -10.85
CA ARG A 402 -41.80 12.57 -10.44
C ARG A 402 -40.86 12.91 -11.60
N LEU A 403 -41.20 12.48 -12.81
CA LEU A 403 -40.43 12.83 -14.00
C LEU A 403 -40.69 14.29 -14.41
N PRO A 404 -39.66 14.99 -14.92
CA PRO A 404 -39.84 16.28 -15.59
C PRO A 404 -40.86 16.21 -16.74
N ALA A 405 -41.52 17.33 -17.03
CA ALA A 405 -42.62 17.38 -18.01
C ALA A 405 -42.17 17.17 -19.47
N ASP A 406 -40.89 17.39 -19.75
CA ASP A 406 -40.23 17.25 -21.04
C ASP A 406 -39.70 15.82 -21.31
N VAL A 407 -39.73 14.93 -20.32
CA VAL A 407 -39.33 13.53 -20.49
C VAL A 407 -40.39 12.75 -21.27
N ASP A 408 -39.95 12.06 -22.33
CA ASP A 408 -40.78 11.05 -23.01
C ASP A 408 -40.98 9.83 -22.10
N GLN A 409 -42.07 9.87 -21.36
CA GLN A 409 -42.49 8.82 -20.44
C GLN A 409 -42.66 7.46 -21.11
N ALA A 410 -43.12 7.41 -22.36
CA ALA A 410 -43.35 6.15 -23.06
C ALA A 410 -42.01 5.50 -23.48
N ALA A 411 -41.08 6.31 -23.99
CA ALA A 411 -39.74 5.86 -24.34
C ALA A 411 -38.95 5.43 -23.09
N LEU A 412 -38.95 6.23 -22.02
CA LEU A 412 -38.25 5.86 -20.79
C LEU A 412 -38.78 4.56 -20.20
N ARG A 413 -40.11 4.42 -20.14
CA ARG A 413 -40.75 3.19 -19.65
C ARG A 413 -40.38 1.97 -20.49
N LEU A 414 -40.34 2.12 -21.82
CA LEU A 414 -39.89 1.07 -22.72
C LEU A 414 -38.46 0.65 -22.37
N GLN A 415 -37.55 1.61 -22.23
CA GLN A 415 -36.14 1.32 -21.96
C GLN A 415 -35.89 0.70 -20.58
N LEU A 416 -36.66 1.08 -19.57
CA LEU A 416 -36.58 0.42 -18.25
C LEU A 416 -37.06 -1.04 -18.31
N PHE A 417 -38.11 -1.32 -19.09
CA PHE A 417 -38.53 -2.70 -19.33
C PHE A 417 -37.43 -3.49 -20.05
N GLU A 418 -36.82 -2.89 -21.06
CA GLU A 418 -35.74 -3.51 -21.84
C GLU A 418 -34.49 -3.80 -21.00
N ALA A 419 -34.07 -2.87 -20.14
CA ALA A 419 -32.95 -3.09 -19.22
C ALA A 419 -33.20 -4.27 -18.27
N VAL A 420 -34.39 -4.34 -17.66
CA VAL A 420 -34.78 -5.46 -16.78
C VAL A 420 -34.81 -6.79 -17.55
N ARG A 421 -35.36 -6.78 -18.78
CA ARG A 421 -35.40 -7.96 -19.65
C ARG A 421 -34.00 -8.42 -20.02
N ALA A 422 -33.14 -7.49 -20.44
CA ALA A 422 -31.78 -7.78 -20.90
C ALA A 422 -30.93 -8.39 -19.78
N VAL A 423 -30.94 -7.80 -18.57
CA VAL A 423 -30.21 -8.34 -17.42
C VAL A 423 -30.73 -9.72 -17.01
N GLY A 424 -32.05 -9.92 -17.02
CA GLY A 424 -32.64 -11.23 -16.70
C GLY A 424 -32.34 -12.32 -17.73
N ALA A 425 -32.05 -11.96 -18.98
CA ALA A 425 -31.85 -12.89 -20.08
C ALA A 425 -30.37 -13.31 -20.30
N ILE A 426 -29.40 -12.71 -19.59
CA ILE A 426 -27.96 -12.90 -19.83
C ILE A 426 -27.55 -14.39 -19.82
N HIS A 427 -26.80 -14.81 -20.84
CA HIS A 427 -26.05 -16.06 -20.89
C HIS A 427 -24.80 -15.89 -20.04
N TYR A 428 -24.71 -16.66 -18.96
CA TYR A 428 -23.48 -16.73 -18.17
C TYR A 428 -22.42 -17.52 -18.94
N ASP A 429 -21.85 -16.88 -19.95
CA ASP A 429 -20.73 -17.35 -20.74
C ASP A 429 -19.39 -16.91 -20.11
N ALA A 430 -18.31 -17.64 -20.39
CA ALA A 430 -17.01 -17.37 -19.78
C ALA A 430 -16.32 -16.08 -20.29
N GLN A 431 -16.81 -15.50 -21.38
CA GLN A 431 -16.29 -14.28 -22.02
C GLN A 431 -17.07 -13.01 -21.64
N ALA A 432 -18.14 -13.14 -20.84
CA ALA A 432 -18.98 -12.03 -20.37
C ALA A 432 -19.62 -11.19 -21.50
N SER A 433 -19.72 -11.73 -22.71
CA SER A 433 -20.01 -10.95 -23.92
C SER A 433 -21.38 -10.24 -23.85
N GLU A 434 -22.41 -10.94 -23.35
CA GLU A 434 -23.74 -10.39 -23.19
C GLU A 434 -23.83 -9.38 -22.03
N LEU A 435 -23.09 -9.61 -20.94
CA LEU A 435 -23.00 -8.67 -19.83
C LEU A 435 -22.35 -7.35 -20.28
N GLN A 436 -21.27 -7.45 -21.07
CA GLN A 436 -20.62 -6.28 -21.66
C GLN A 436 -21.55 -5.56 -22.64
N ALA A 437 -22.35 -6.28 -23.43
CA ALA A 437 -23.34 -5.66 -24.31
C ALA A 437 -24.39 -4.86 -23.51
N VAL A 438 -24.87 -5.40 -22.38
CA VAL A 438 -25.80 -4.69 -21.48
C VAL A 438 -25.17 -3.44 -20.86
N LEU A 439 -23.92 -3.53 -20.40
CA LEU A 439 -23.16 -2.39 -19.87
C LEU A 439 -22.88 -1.31 -20.94
N ALA A 440 -22.69 -1.74 -22.19
CA ALA A 440 -22.39 -0.88 -23.32
C ALA A 440 -23.61 -0.22 -23.99
N ASP A 441 -24.81 -0.70 -23.69
CA ASP A 441 -26.02 -0.29 -24.39
C ASP A 441 -26.33 1.21 -24.16
N PRO A 442 -26.36 2.03 -25.24
CA PRO A 442 -26.57 3.46 -25.12
C PRO A 442 -27.99 3.83 -24.69
N GLU A 443 -28.99 3.00 -25.00
CA GLU A 443 -30.39 3.26 -24.64
C GLU A 443 -30.62 3.02 -23.14
N HIS A 444 -30.01 1.96 -22.59
CA HIS A 444 -30.01 1.72 -21.14
C HIS A 444 -29.33 2.87 -20.38
N ARG A 445 -28.17 3.34 -20.87
CA ARG A 445 -27.45 4.48 -20.26
C ARG A 445 -28.29 5.76 -20.29
N ALA A 446 -28.93 6.06 -21.43
CA ALA A 446 -29.80 7.23 -21.55
C ALA A 446 -31.00 7.15 -20.60
N ALA A 447 -31.59 5.97 -20.43
CA ALA A 447 -32.70 5.76 -19.51
C ALA A 447 -32.26 5.97 -18.04
N LEU A 448 -31.13 5.42 -17.63
CA LEU A 448 -30.60 5.62 -16.27
C LEU A 448 -30.18 7.06 -16.01
N GLN A 449 -29.62 7.76 -17.01
CA GLN A 449 -29.32 9.19 -16.91
C GLN A 449 -30.60 10.02 -16.69
N THR A 450 -31.66 9.72 -17.44
CA THR A 450 -32.98 10.38 -17.27
C THR A 450 -33.54 10.13 -15.86
N LEU A 451 -33.36 8.92 -15.32
CA LEU A 451 -33.74 8.61 -13.93
C LEU A 451 -32.87 9.36 -12.91
N ALA A 452 -31.56 9.47 -13.14
CA ALA A 452 -30.64 10.19 -12.28
C ALA A 452 -31.06 11.65 -12.14
N GLU A 453 -31.32 12.30 -13.27
CA GLU A 453 -31.78 13.69 -13.36
C GLU A 453 -33.12 13.89 -12.65
N ALA A 454 -34.11 13.03 -12.94
CA ALA A 454 -35.41 13.08 -12.28
C ALA A 454 -35.33 12.83 -10.75
N ALA A 455 -34.37 12.01 -10.32
CA ALA A 455 -34.13 11.72 -8.91
C ALA A 455 -33.26 12.77 -8.21
N GLY A 456 -32.72 13.76 -8.93
CA GLY A 456 -31.81 14.76 -8.38
C GLY A 456 -30.46 14.20 -7.94
N ILE A 457 -29.99 13.11 -8.56
CA ILE A 457 -28.65 12.57 -8.35
C ILE A 457 -27.77 12.81 -9.57
N LYS A 458 -26.46 12.94 -9.36
CA LYS A 458 -25.52 13.38 -10.39
C LYS A 458 -25.41 12.40 -11.57
N ARG A 459 -25.37 11.10 -11.28
CA ARG A 459 -25.20 10.04 -12.28
C ARG A 459 -25.82 8.74 -11.77
N LEU A 460 -26.33 7.95 -12.71
CA LEU A 460 -26.72 6.55 -12.50
C LEU A 460 -26.28 5.75 -13.73
N THR A 461 -25.58 4.65 -13.50
CA THR A 461 -24.97 3.80 -14.54
C THR A 461 -25.49 2.37 -14.49
N MET A 462 -25.24 1.60 -15.55
CA MET A 462 -25.58 0.16 -15.55
C MET A 462 -24.72 -0.62 -14.53
N ASP A 463 -23.52 -0.14 -14.21
CA ASP A 463 -22.73 -0.70 -13.12
C ASP A 463 -23.43 -0.53 -11.77
N ASP A 464 -23.97 0.66 -11.47
CA ASP A 464 -24.75 0.91 -10.24
C ASP A 464 -25.98 -0.02 -10.15
N TYR A 465 -26.61 -0.29 -11.30
CA TYR A 465 -27.73 -1.23 -11.38
C TYR A 465 -27.31 -2.66 -11.04
N LEU A 466 -26.18 -3.12 -11.58
CA LEU A 466 -25.68 -4.46 -11.32
C LEU A 466 -25.12 -4.61 -9.91
N ILE A 467 -24.43 -3.60 -9.38
CA ILE A 467 -23.94 -3.55 -8.00
C ILE A 467 -25.11 -3.61 -7.01
N PHE A 468 -26.23 -2.94 -7.30
CA PHE A 468 -27.43 -3.06 -6.47
C PHE A 468 -27.92 -4.52 -6.36
N TRP A 469 -27.89 -5.29 -7.45
CA TRP A 469 -28.39 -6.67 -7.44
C TRP A 469 -27.37 -7.69 -6.94
N PHE A 470 -26.12 -7.60 -7.39
CA PHE A 470 -25.10 -8.65 -7.24
C PHE A 470 -23.90 -8.22 -6.38
N GLY A 471 -23.79 -6.92 -6.08
CA GLY A 471 -22.71 -6.36 -5.29
C GLY A 471 -21.48 -5.91 -6.09
N ASP A 472 -20.53 -5.31 -5.38
CA ASP A 472 -19.24 -4.83 -5.90
C ASP A 472 -18.09 -5.84 -5.71
N GLY A 473 -18.39 -7.03 -5.16
CA GLY A 473 -17.39 -8.05 -4.87
C GLY A 473 -16.58 -7.80 -3.59
N GLU A 474 -16.84 -6.69 -2.90
CA GLU A 474 -16.13 -6.27 -1.70
C GLU A 474 -17.10 -5.98 -0.55
N SER A 475 -17.36 -4.70 -0.27
CA SER A 475 -18.10 -4.25 0.91
C SER A 475 -19.61 -4.14 0.66
N ARG A 476 -20.03 -4.00 -0.59
CA ARG A 476 -21.44 -3.89 -0.98
C ARG A 476 -21.88 -5.21 -1.59
N GLY A 477 -22.54 -6.05 -0.80
CA GLY A 477 -23.01 -7.35 -1.26
C GLY A 477 -24.18 -7.31 -2.28
N GLY A 478 -24.84 -6.16 -2.46
CA GLY A 478 -26.08 -6.08 -3.24
C GLY A 478 -27.20 -6.94 -2.64
N VAL A 479 -28.30 -7.11 -3.40
CA VAL A 479 -29.46 -7.91 -2.95
C VAL A 479 -29.04 -9.36 -2.74
N GLU A 480 -28.19 -9.90 -3.62
CA GLU A 480 -27.70 -11.26 -3.51
C GLU A 480 -26.84 -11.50 -2.26
N GLY A 481 -25.88 -10.60 -1.99
CA GLY A 481 -25.06 -10.69 -0.78
C GLY A 481 -25.89 -10.58 0.49
N GLU A 482 -26.93 -9.74 0.51
CA GLU A 482 -27.87 -9.68 1.64
C GLU A 482 -28.69 -10.96 1.80
N ILE A 483 -29.13 -11.61 0.71
CA ILE A 483 -29.76 -12.94 0.79
C ILE A 483 -28.80 -13.94 1.43
N ARG A 484 -27.53 -13.97 1.00
CA ARG A 484 -26.51 -14.87 1.55
C ARG A 484 -26.26 -14.58 3.03
N ALA A 485 -26.19 -13.31 3.43
CA ALA A 485 -26.04 -12.91 4.82
C ALA A 485 -27.24 -13.36 5.69
N ILE A 486 -28.47 -13.19 5.20
CA ILE A 486 -29.68 -13.67 5.89
C ILE A 486 -29.64 -15.20 6.05
N VAL A 487 -29.26 -15.93 5.00
CA VAL A 487 -29.16 -17.40 5.04
C VAL A 487 -28.06 -17.87 5.99
N ALA A 488 -26.88 -17.26 5.95
CA ALA A 488 -25.77 -17.58 6.85
C ALA A 488 -26.12 -17.36 8.33
N GLY A 489 -27.05 -16.45 8.63
CA GLY A 489 -27.59 -16.20 9.97
C GLY A 489 -28.70 -17.16 10.41
N MET A 490 -29.16 -18.09 9.56
CA MET A 490 -30.24 -19.02 9.89
C MET A 490 -29.77 -20.20 10.74
N ARG A 491 -30.67 -20.75 11.55
CA ARG A 491 -30.47 -22.08 12.13
C ARG A 491 -30.76 -23.18 11.09
N PRO A 492 -30.22 -24.40 11.26
CA PRO A 492 -30.48 -25.52 10.34
C PRO A 492 -31.97 -25.77 10.05
N SER A 493 -32.83 -25.68 11.07
CA SER A 493 -34.29 -25.86 10.91
C SER A 493 -35.00 -24.71 10.21
N GLU A 494 -34.41 -23.51 10.17
CA GLU A 494 -34.89 -22.38 9.38
C GLU A 494 -34.47 -22.53 7.93
N LEU A 495 -33.22 -22.92 7.68
CA LEU A 495 -32.74 -23.24 6.34
C LEU A 495 -33.56 -24.36 5.70
N GLY A 496 -33.82 -25.47 6.41
CA GLY A 496 -34.67 -26.54 5.88
C GLY A 496 -36.07 -26.05 5.49
N ARG A 497 -36.70 -25.19 6.32
CA ARG A 497 -38.00 -24.59 5.99
C ARG A 497 -37.94 -23.59 4.83
N LEU A 498 -36.82 -22.88 4.68
CA LEU A 498 -36.60 -21.97 3.55
C LEU A 498 -36.52 -22.76 2.23
N LEU A 499 -35.76 -23.85 2.23
CA LEU A 499 -35.62 -24.71 1.06
C LEU A 499 -36.98 -25.29 0.65
N ASP A 500 -37.79 -25.77 1.60
CA ASP A 500 -39.09 -26.39 1.32
C ASP A 500 -40.24 -25.41 1.01
N SER A 501 -39.99 -24.10 0.87
CA SER A 501 -41.07 -23.10 0.71
C SER A 501 -40.69 -21.90 -0.16
N SER A 502 -41.31 -21.83 -1.35
CA SER A 502 -41.18 -20.68 -2.27
C SER A 502 -41.66 -19.35 -1.66
N GLU A 503 -42.68 -19.39 -0.80
CA GLU A 503 -43.16 -18.21 -0.05
C GLU A 503 -42.07 -17.67 0.89
N ARG A 504 -41.36 -18.55 1.61
CA ARG A 504 -40.25 -18.14 2.50
C ARG A 504 -39.07 -17.63 1.69
N GLN A 505 -38.78 -18.23 0.53
CA GLN A 505 -37.74 -17.73 -0.37
C GLN A 505 -38.08 -16.32 -0.88
N ALA A 506 -39.33 -16.08 -1.27
CA ALA A 506 -39.81 -14.75 -1.64
C ALA A 506 -39.72 -13.76 -0.47
N ALA A 507 -40.03 -14.18 0.76
CA ALA A 507 -39.89 -13.35 1.95
C ALA A 507 -38.43 -12.94 2.22
N VAL A 508 -37.48 -13.87 2.15
CA VAL A 508 -36.03 -13.59 2.29
C VAL A 508 -35.56 -12.63 1.19
N ARG A 509 -35.94 -12.88 -0.06
CA ARG A 509 -35.61 -11.98 -1.18
C ARG A 509 -36.16 -10.57 -0.95
N ASN A 510 -37.43 -10.43 -0.56
CA ASN A 510 -38.04 -9.13 -0.31
C ASN A 510 -37.39 -8.41 0.89
N GLN A 511 -36.98 -9.16 1.93
CA GLN A 511 -36.21 -8.61 3.05
C GLN A 511 -34.84 -8.07 2.58
N ALA A 512 -34.12 -8.82 1.73
CA ALA A 512 -32.85 -8.38 1.16
C ALA A 512 -33.01 -7.14 0.28
N ILE A 513 -34.03 -7.10 -0.59
CA ILE A 513 -34.36 -5.92 -1.40
C ILE A 513 -34.62 -4.71 -0.50
N ALA A 514 -35.39 -4.88 0.57
CA ALA A 514 -35.67 -3.79 1.52
C ALA A 514 -34.40 -3.31 2.23
N ALA A 515 -33.49 -4.22 2.59
CA ALA A 515 -32.23 -3.90 3.24
C ALA A 515 -31.25 -3.14 2.33
N VAL A 516 -31.18 -3.48 1.03
CA VAL A 516 -30.33 -2.75 0.07
C VAL A 516 -30.95 -1.40 -0.30
N LEU A 517 -32.26 -1.37 -0.52
CA LEU A 517 -32.97 -0.15 -0.91
C LEU A 517 -32.92 0.93 0.19
N SER A 518 -32.81 0.55 1.46
CA SER A 518 -32.68 1.49 2.58
C SER A 518 -31.30 2.12 2.72
N ARG A 519 -30.26 1.58 2.05
CA ARG A 519 -28.88 2.08 2.10
C ARG A 519 -28.61 3.09 0.99
N THR A 520 -29.29 4.24 1.06
CA THR A 520 -29.22 5.31 0.05
C THR A 520 -27.88 6.04 -0.01
N GLU A 521 -26.99 5.85 0.97
CA GLU A 521 -25.64 6.39 0.92
C GLU A 521 -24.67 5.43 0.23
N ALA A 522 -24.97 4.12 0.23
CA ALA A 522 -24.07 3.08 -0.29
C ALA A 522 -24.36 2.69 -1.75
N TYR A 523 -25.59 2.91 -2.22
CA TYR A 523 -26.03 2.50 -3.55
C TYR A 523 -26.72 3.68 -4.27
N PRO A 524 -26.13 4.23 -5.35
CA PRO A 524 -26.74 5.30 -6.14
C PRO A 524 -28.14 4.95 -6.67
N LEU A 525 -28.35 3.68 -7.07
CA LEU A 525 -29.68 3.21 -7.48
C LEU A 525 -30.68 3.26 -6.32
N SER A 526 -30.27 2.93 -5.09
CA SER A 526 -31.17 3.04 -3.92
C SER A 526 -31.57 4.49 -3.66
N THR A 527 -30.62 5.43 -3.76
CA THR A 527 -30.90 6.88 -3.67
C THR A 527 -31.89 7.29 -4.75
N ALA A 528 -31.64 6.91 -6.00
CA ALA A 528 -32.48 7.26 -7.14
C ALA A 528 -33.91 6.77 -6.95
N LEU A 529 -34.06 5.48 -6.65
CA LEU A 529 -35.36 4.84 -6.47
C LEU A 529 -36.11 5.43 -5.26
N SER A 530 -35.42 5.70 -4.14
CA SER A 530 -36.01 6.33 -2.96
C SER A 530 -36.53 7.74 -3.26
N ASN A 531 -35.74 8.58 -3.95
CA ASN A 531 -36.14 9.93 -4.37
C ASN A 531 -37.31 9.88 -5.35
N LEU A 532 -37.35 8.86 -6.21
CA LEU A 532 -38.47 8.56 -7.09
C LEU A 532 -39.65 7.86 -6.38
N GLY A 533 -39.59 7.72 -5.05
CA GLY A 533 -40.64 7.17 -4.19
C GLY A 533 -40.96 5.69 -4.41
N VAL A 534 -40.04 4.95 -5.01
CA VAL A 534 -40.11 3.49 -5.15
C VAL A 534 -39.91 2.84 -3.79
N ARG A 535 -40.75 1.86 -3.48
CA ARG A 535 -40.70 1.08 -2.23
C ARG A 535 -40.25 -0.35 -2.51
N PRO A 536 -39.75 -1.09 -1.49
CA PRO A 536 -39.35 -2.49 -1.67
C PRO A 536 -40.49 -3.37 -2.23
N GLY A 537 -41.73 -3.09 -1.83
CA GLY A 537 -42.94 -3.76 -2.32
C GLY A 537 -43.22 -3.56 -3.82
N ASP A 538 -42.80 -2.43 -4.40
CA ASP A 538 -42.94 -2.16 -5.83
C ASP A 538 -42.01 -3.10 -6.62
N ILE A 539 -40.75 -3.21 -6.21
CA ILE A 539 -39.75 -4.11 -6.81
C ILE A 539 -40.20 -5.57 -6.64
N GLY A 540 -40.63 -5.96 -5.44
CA GLY A 540 -41.14 -7.32 -5.18
C GLY A 540 -42.36 -7.68 -6.05
N SER A 541 -43.24 -6.71 -6.32
CA SER A 541 -44.41 -6.89 -7.19
C SER A 541 -44.01 -7.02 -8.67
N VAL A 542 -43.00 -6.26 -9.12
CA VAL A 542 -42.44 -6.44 -10.48
C VAL A 542 -41.91 -7.86 -10.63
N ILE A 543 -41.11 -8.34 -9.68
CA ILE A 543 -40.60 -9.72 -9.70
C ILE A 543 -41.77 -10.70 -9.79
N ALA A 544 -42.77 -10.59 -8.90
CA ALA A 544 -43.93 -11.47 -8.91
C ALA A 544 -44.71 -11.44 -10.25
N ASN A 545 -44.80 -10.28 -10.91
CA ASN A 545 -45.43 -10.17 -12.23
C ASN A 545 -44.66 -10.96 -13.30
N PHE A 546 -43.33 -10.89 -13.32
CA PHE A 546 -42.51 -11.69 -14.23
C PHE A 546 -42.64 -13.18 -13.92
N GLN A 547 -42.55 -13.58 -12.65
CA GLN A 547 -42.71 -14.97 -12.22
C GLN A 547 -44.07 -15.55 -12.63
N GLY A 548 -45.16 -14.77 -12.48
CA GLY A 548 -46.50 -15.19 -12.90
C GLY A 548 -46.70 -15.23 -14.43
N LYS A 549 -45.82 -14.58 -15.20
CA LYS A 549 -45.88 -14.54 -16.67
C LYS A 549 -45.07 -15.66 -17.33
N LEU A 550 -43.94 -16.03 -16.73
CA LEU A 550 -42.96 -16.94 -17.31
C LEU A 550 -43.27 -18.38 -16.88
N ARG A 551 -43.37 -19.29 -17.86
CA ARG A 551 -43.79 -20.67 -17.61
C ARG A 551 -42.70 -21.48 -16.92
N TYR A 552 -41.44 -21.20 -17.22
CA TYR A 552 -40.31 -21.95 -16.70
C TYR A 552 -39.67 -21.32 -15.45
N ASP A 553 -40.23 -20.23 -14.90
CA ASP A 553 -39.65 -19.49 -13.75
C ASP A 553 -39.43 -20.40 -12.54
N GLU A 554 -40.47 -21.08 -12.07
CA GLU A 554 -40.39 -21.92 -10.86
C GLU A 554 -39.38 -23.07 -11.01
N LEU A 555 -39.37 -23.72 -12.18
CA LEU A 555 -38.45 -24.82 -12.49
C LEU A 555 -37.01 -24.32 -12.59
N ALA A 556 -36.79 -23.18 -13.25
CA ALA A 556 -35.47 -22.58 -13.39
C ALA A 556 -34.95 -22.02 -12.06
N ALA A 557 -35.79 -21.36 -11.26
CA ALA A 557 -35.43 -20.87 -9.93
C ALA A 557 -35.03 -22.03 -9.00
N THR A 558 -35.80 -23.12 -9.03
CA THR A 558 -35.43 -24.36 -8.33
C THR A 558 -34.07 -24.89 -8.79
N ALA A 559 -33.90 -25.07 -10.10
CA ALA A 559 -32.66 -25.54 -10.70
C ALA A 559 -31.47 -24.66 -10.32
N TRP A 560 -31.66 -23.35 -10.31
CA TRP A 560 -30.65 -22.36 -9.94
C TRP A 560 -30.29 -22.44 -8.45
N ASN A 561 -31.28 -22.58 -7.56
CA ASN A 561 -31.05 -22.77 -6.14
C ASN A 561 -30.29 -24.08 -5.86
N VAL A 562 -30.67 -25.18 -6.51
CA VAL A 562 -29.96 -26.47 -6.41
C VAL A 562 -28.50 -26.31 -6.86
N ALA A 563 -28.26 -25.68 -8.01
CA ALA A 563 -26.93 -25.47 -8.54
C ALA A 563 -26.07 -24.57 -7.64
N THR A 564 -26.67 -23.52 -7.06
CA THR A 564 -26.01 -22.61 -6.11
C THR A 564 -25.60 -23.37 -4.84
N ILE A 565 -26.51 -24.17 -4.28
CA ILE A 565 -26.20 -25.00 -3.10
C ILE A 565 -25.13 -26.03 -3.47
N HIS A 566 -25.23 -26.70 -4.61
CA HIS A 566 -24.23 -27.68 -5.05
C HIS A 566 -22.84 -27.05 -5.24
N ALA A 567 -22.76 -25.84 -5.81
CA ALA A 567 -21.50 -25.13 -6.02
C ALA A 567 -20.84 -24.66 -4.71
N GLU A 568 -21.63 -24.36 -3.69
CA GLU A 568 -21.16 -23.71 -2.46
C GLU A 568 -21.26 -24.59 -1.20
N ALA A 569 -21.84 -25.79 -1.31
CA ALA A 569 -21.95 -26.71 -0.19
C ALA A 569 -20.60 -27.34 0.16
N VAL A 570 -20.31 -27.40 1.47
CA VAL A 570 -19.09 -28.01 2.00
C VAL A 570 -19.46 -29.27 2.78
N PRO A 571 -18.81 -30.42 2.52
CA PRO A 571 -19.05 -31.62 3.29
C PRO A 571 -18.48 -31.49 4.71
N VAL A 572 -19.26 -31.94 5.69
CA VAL A 572 -18.81 -32.15 7.07
C VAL A 572 -18.77 -33.64 7.31
N VAL A 573 -17.67 -34.15 7.86
CA VAL A 573 -17.50 -35.57 8.14
C VAL A 573 -16.97 -35.79 9.55
N GLU A 574 -17.70 -36.56 10.35
CA GLU A 574 -17.20 -37.07 11.62
C GLU A 574 -16.79 -38.53 11.45
N VAL A 575 -15.53 -38.85 11.74
CA VAL A 575 -14.97 -40.20 11.61
C VAL A 575 -14.86 -40.83 13.00
N THR A 576 -15.37 -42.05 13.17
CA THR A 576 -15.21 -42.79 14.43
C THR A 576 -13.74 -43.11 14.68
N ALA A 577 -13.36 -43.30 15.95
CA ALA A 577 -11.96 -43.56 16.33
C ALA A 577 -11.31 -44.77 15.64
N ASN A 578 -12.10 -45.72 15.13
CA ASN A 578 -11.60 -46.86 14.37
C ASN A 578 -11.73 -46.75 12.86
N GLY A 579 -12.14 -45.58 12.34
CA GLY A 579 -12.32 -45.26 10.92
C GLY A 579 -13.42 -46.06 10.19
N ARG A 580 -14.10 -46.99 10.86
CA ARG A 580 -15.14 -47.85 10.26
C ARG A 580 -16.45 -47.16 9.96
N GLN A 581 -16.70 -46.01 10.57
CA GLN A 581 -17.91 -45.25 10.41
C GLN A 581 -17.58 -43.78 10.18
N HIS A 582 -18.14 -43.23 9.12
CA HIS A 582 -18.13 -41.81 8.83
C HIS A 582 -19.57 -41.29 8.91
N GLN A 583 -19.78 -40.15 9.55
CA GLN A 583 -21.06 -39.44 9.58
C GLN A 583 -20.94 -38.20 8.72
N TYR A 584 -21.60 -38.22 7.56
CA TYR A 584 -21.59 -37.11 6.62
C TYR A 584 -22.76 -36.16 6.85
N GLY A 585 -22.47 -34.88 6.67
CA GLY A 585 -23.41 -33.76 6.57
C GLY A 585 -22.96 -32.79 5.47
N LEU A 586 -23.78 -31.78 5.19
CA LEU A 586 -23.43 -30.68 4.30
C LEU A 586 -23.70 -29.36 5.03
N THR A 587 -22.84 -28.37 4.85
CA THR A 587 -23.12 -26.99 5.21
C THR A 587 -23.27 -26.14 3.96
N PHE A 588 -24.17 -25.18 3.98
CA PHE A 588 -24.35 -24.16 2.95
C PHE A 588 -24.24 -22.80 3.63
N LEU A 589 -23.29 -21.98 3.18
CA LEU A 589 -22.98 -20.68 3.80
C LEU A 589 -22.73 -20.79 5.33
N GLY A 590 -22.07 -21.86 5.76
CA GLY A 590 -21.77 -22.13 7.17
C GLY A 590 -22.93 -22.72 7.99
N VAL A 591 -24.12 -22.89 7.41
CA VAL A 591 -25.29 -23.46 8.10
C VAL A 591 -25.47 -24.91 7.67
N GLU A 592 -25.59 -25.83 8.64
CA GLU A 592 -25.85 -27.24 8.36
C GLU A 592 -27.20 -27.41 7.62
N ILE A 593 -27.17 -28.11 6.49
CA ILE A 593 -28.38 -28.54 5.77
C ILE A 593 -28.98 -29.71 6.57
N PRO A 594 -30.18 -29.56 7.15
CA PRO A 594 -30.72 -30.57 8.06
C PRO A 594 -31.01 -31.89 7.33
N SER A 595 -30.81 -33.01 8.01
CA SER A 595 -31.11 -34.35 7.47
C SER A 595 -32.59 -34.58 7.14
N SER A 596 -33.49 -33.66 7.52
CA SER A 596 -34.90 -33.70 7.14
C SER A 596 -35.13 -33.36 5.66
N VAL A 597 -34.23 -32.57 5.05
CA VAL A 597 -34.29 -32.20 3.63
C VAL A 597 -33.23 -32.92 2.81
N LEU A 598 -32.25 -33.56 3.46
CA LEU A 598 -31.13 -34.24 2.82
C LEU A 598 -31.24 -35.76 2.98
N ARG A 599 -31.20 -36.48 1.86
CA ARG A 599 -31.16 -37.94 1.84
C ARG A 599 -29.88 -38.46 1.21
N TRP A 600 -29.15 -39.26 1.97
CA TRP A 600 -27.92 -39.90 1.52
C TRP A 600 -28.17 -41.29 0.93
N SER A 601 -27.33 -41.68 -0.03
CA SER A 601 -27.36 -43.01 -0.64
C SER A 601 -26.00 -43.41 -1.22
N LYS A 602 -25.78 -44.73 -1.36
CA LYS A 602 -24.64 -45.28 -2.11
C LYS A 602 -24.99 -45.35 -3.59
N VAL A 603 -24.12 -44.80 -4.43
CA VAL A 603 -24.25 -44.81 -5.90
C VAL A 603 -23.57 -46.03 -6.50
N SER A 604 -22.31 -46.27 -6.09
CA SER A 604 -21.46 -47.32 -6.64
C SER A 604 -20.35 -47.68 -5.64
N GLY A 605 -19.51 -48.65 -6.01
CA GLY A 605 -18.37 -49.11 -5.22
C GLY A 605 -18.67 -50.37 -4.40
N SER A 606 -17.91 -50.58 -3.32
CA SER A 606 -17.91 -51.85 -2.59
C SER A 606 -19.29 -52.21 -2.04
N ARG A 607 -19.64 -53.50 -2.13
CA ARG A 607 -20.85 -54.05 -1.49
C ARG A 607 -20.80 -53.96 0.03
N ASP A 608 -19.59 -53.90 0.59
CA ASP A 608 -19.36 -53.90 2.04
C ASP A 608 -19.56 -52.51 2.66
N VAL A 609 -19.68 -51.46 1.86
CA VAL A 609 -20.07 -50.13 2.35
C VAL A 609 -21.59 -50.04 2.46
N SER A 610 -22.10 -49.66 3.64
CA SER A 610 -23.51 -49.31 3.86
C SER A 610 -23.65 -47.81 4.04
N VAL A 611 -24.71 -47.21 3.46
CA VAL A 611 -25.01 -45.79 3.58
C VAL A 611 -26.46 -45.64 4.03
N SER A 612 -26.69 -45.05 5.21
CA SER A 612 -28.02 -44.71 5.69
C SER A 612 -28.52 -43.40 5.08
N SER A 613 -29.83 -43.15 5.16
CA SER A 613 -30.44 -41.92 4.64
C SER A 613 -29.97 -40.64 5.35
N ASN A 614 -29.51 -40.73 6.59
CA ASN A 614 -28.99 -39.60 7.37
C ASN A 614 -27.47 -39.41 7.24
N GLY A 615 -26.81 -40.06 6.27
CA GLY A 615 -25.39 -39.80 5.98
C GLY A 615 -24.40 -40.66 6.76
N LYS A 616 -24.85 -41.65 7.52
CA LYS A 616 -23.96 -42.59 8.19
C LYS A 616 -23.46 -43.63 7.17
N VAL A 617 -22.16 -43.64 6.93
CA VAL A 617 -21.45 -44.57 6.05
C VAL A 617 -20.64 -45.53 6.91
N THR A 618 -20.75 -46.84 6.68
CA THR A 618 -20.08 -47.85 7.52
C THR A 618 -19.50 -49.02 6.74
N ILE A 619 -18.45 -49.62 7.29
CA ILE A 619 -17.91 -50.93 6.88
C ILE A 619 -17.93 -51.96 8.03
N PRO A 620 -18.12 -53.27 7.73
CA PRO A 620 -18.02 -54.34 8.71
C PRO A 620 -16.64 -54.45 9.36
N LYS A 621 -16.55 -54.99 10.59
CA LYS A 621 -15.29 -55.15 11.34
C LYS A 621 -14.24 -56.01 10.61
N LYS A 622 -14.68 -56.93 9.75
CA LYS A 622 -13.80 -57.85 9.02
C LYS A 622 -13.26 -57.27 7.72
N ILE A 623 -13.58 -56.02 7.41
CA ILE A 623 -13.12 -55.34 6.20
C ILE A 623 -12.06 -54.35 6.63
N ALA A 624 -10.87 -54.46 6.03
CA ALA A 624 -9.74 -53.57 6.30
C ALA A 624 -10.00 -52.18 5.72
N GLU A 625 -10.51 -52.14 4.50
CA GLU A 625 -10.76 -50.91 3.77
C GLU A 625 -11.87 -51.16 2.75
N ALA A 626 -12.73 -50.17 2.51
CA ALA A 626 -13.62 -50.20 1.35
C ALA A 626 -13.95 -48.80 0.84
N THR A 627 -14.05 -48.69 -0.48
CA THR A 627 -14.37 -47.44 -1.18
C THR A 627 -15.77 -47.50 -1.80
N ALA A 628 -16.51 -46.39 -1.73
CA ALA A 628 -17.80 -46.23 -2.40
C ALA A 628 -18.04 -44.79 -2.84
N VAL A 629 -18.82 -44.61 -3.90
CA VAL A 629 -19.34 -43.29 -4.25
C VAL A 629 -20.65 -43.07 -3.49
N ILE A 630 -20.68 -42.03 -2.66
CA ILE A 630 -21.89 -41.61 -1.93
C ILE A 630 -22.47 -40.36 -2.60
N GLN A 631 -23.78 -40.16 -2.43
CA GLN A 631 -24.46 -38.95 -2.88
C GLN A 631 -25.44 -38.45 -1.84
N ALA A 632 -25.59 -37.14 -1.76
CA ALA A 632 -26.61 -36.46 -1.00
C ALA A 632 -27.62 -35.80 -1.94
N VAL A 633 -28.91 -36.04 -1.69
CA VAL A 633 -30.02 -35.58 -2.53
C VAL A 633 -30.95 -34.73 -1.69
N TRP A 634 -31.23 -33.51 -2.14
CA TRP A 634 -32.31 -32.70 -1.60
C TRP A 634 -33.66 -33.31 -1.98
N THR A 635 -34.42 -33.67 -0.95
CA THR A 635 -35.76 -34.22 -1.09
C THR A 635 -36.78 -33.18 -0.67
N ASP A 636 -37.47 -32.59 -1.65
CA ASP A 636 -38.65 -31.76 -1.43
C ASP A 636 -39.90 -32.49 -1.95
N ARG A 637 -41.08 -32.18 -1.39
CA ARG A 637 -42.36 -32.78 -1.83
C ARG A 637 -42.69 -32.45 -3.29
N SER A 638 -42.13 -31.37 -3.82
CA SER A 638 -42.32 -30.88 -5.18
C SER A 638 -41.43 -31.62 -6.19
N PHE A 639 -40.35 -32.28 -5.74
CA PHE A 639 -39.44 -33.01 -6.62
C PHE A 639 -39.70 -34.51 -6.55
N ARG A 640 -40.23 -35.09 -7.65
CA ARG A 640 -40.49 -36.54 -7.70
C ARG A 640 -39.23 -37.41 -7.55
N SER A 641 -38.07 -36.93 -8.02
CA SER A 641 -36.81 -37.69 -8.06
C SER A 641 -35.71 -37.17 -7.14
N GLY A 642 -35.96 -36.11 -6.36
CA GLY A 642 -34.94 -35.39 -5.59
C GLY A 642 -33.87 -34.73 -6.47
N LYS A 643 -33.04 -33.86 -5.87
CA LYS A 643 -31.98 -33.09 -6.58
C LYS A 643 -30.62 -33.35 -5.95
N VAL A 644 -29.63 -33.79 -6.74
CA VAL A 644 -28.29 -34.10 -6.23
C VAL A 644 -27.59 -32.81 -5.83
N LEU A 645 -27.14 -32.73 -4.57
CA LEU A 645 -26.38 -31.60 -4.03
C LEU A 645 -24.90 -31.91 -3.85
N PHE A 646 -24.56 -33.20 -3.75
CA PHE A 646 -23.21 -33.63 -3.46
C PHE A 646 -23.00 -35.06 -3.94
N ARG A 647 -21.84 -35.35 -4.51
CA ARG A 647 -21.39 -36.70 -4.87
C ARG A 647 -19.88 -36.79 -4.70
N GLN A 648 -19.41 -37.77 -3.95
CA GLN A 648 -17.98 -37.98 -3.74
C GLN A 648 -17.66 -39.46 -3.56
N GLU A 649 -16.49 -39.88 -4.05
CA GLU A 649 -15.89 -41.16 -3.68
C GLU A 649 -15.27 -41.06 -2.27
N VAL A 650 -15.60 -42.02 -1.42
CA VAL A 650 -15.15 -42.07 -0.03
C VAL A 650 -14.56 -43.42 0.28
N THR A 651 -13.47 -43.42 1.04
CA THR A 651 -12.76 -44.61 1.50
C THR A 651 -12.84 -44.66 3.01
N LEU A 652 -13.29 -45.80 3.54
CA LEU A 652 -13.32 -46.09 4.96
C LEU A 652 -12.19 -47.05 5.27
N VAL A 653 -11.36 -46.71 6.25
CA VAL A 653 -10.23 -47.52 6.71
C VAL A 653 -10.54 -47.99 8.12
N ASN A 654 -10.49 -49.30 8.34
CA ASN A 654 -10.70 -49.90 9.65
C ASN A 654 -9.37 -50.02 10.38
N GLU A 655 -9.09 -49.09 11.29
CA GLU A 655 -7.85 -49.08 12.08
C GLU A 655 -7.79 -50.26 13.07
N ASP A 656 -8.95 -50.83 13.43
CA ASP A 656 -9.04 -52.04 14.27
C ASP A 656 -8.92 -53.34 13.44
N TYR A 657 -8.59 -53.26 12.15
CA TYR A 657 -8.48 -54.45 11.31
C TYR A 657 -7.23 -55.25 11.67
N ALA A 658 -7.45 -56.45 12.19
CA ALA A 658 -6.41 -57.46 12.30
C ALA A 658 -6.56 -58.48 11.17
N GLU A 659 -5.52 -58.62 10.35
CA GLU A 659 -5.47 -59.61 9.29
C GLU A 659 -5.57 -61.02 9.89
N SER A 660 -6.37 -61.91 9.31
CA SER A 660 -6.49 -63.26 9.84
C SER A 660 -5.22 -64.05 9.52
N VAL A 661 -4.79 -64.91 10.45
CA VAL A 661 -3.61 -65.76 10.26
C VAL A 661 -3.74 -66.63 9.01
N ASP A 662 -4.94 -67.10 8.67
CA ASP A 662 -5.20 -67.90 7.48
C ASP A 662 -5.00 -67.10 6.18
N ASP A 663 -5.42 -65.83 6.14
CA ASP A 663 -5.25 -64.96 4.97
C ASP A 663 -3.76 -64.63 4.75
N ILE A 664 -3.02 -64.38 5.83
CA ILE A 664 -1.56 -64.14 5.76
C ILE A 664 -0.83 -65.36 5.18
N VAL A 665 -1.19 -66.57 5.63
CA VAL A 665 -0.60 -67.82 5.12
C VAL A 665 -1.01 -68.07 3.66
N LYS A 666 -2.23 -67.67 3.26
CA LYS A 666 -2.69 -67.78 1.88
C LYS A 666 -1.92 -66.85 0.94
N ASP A 667 -1.72 -65.58 1.30
CA ASP A 667 -0.90 -64.62 0.54
C ASP A 667 0.54 -65.14 0.35
N LEU A 668 1.14 -65.70 1.41
CA LEU A 668 2.45 -66.36 1.31
C LEU A 668 2.44 -67.47 0.25
N LYS A 669 1.43 -68.35 0.26
CA LYS A 669 1.34 -69.45 -0.70
C LYS A 669 1.28 -68.95 -2.14
N GLU A 670 0.51 -67.90 -2.39
CA GLU A 670 0.40 -67.28 -3.71
C GLU A 670 1.73 -66.69 -4.18
N LYS A 671 2.43 -65.94 -3.32
CA LYS A 671 3.76 -65.38 -3.62
C LYS A 671 4.84 -66.44 -3.81
N LEU A 672 4.81 -67.52 -3.03
CA LEU A 672 5.72 -68.65 -3.23
C LEU A 672 5.45 -69.38 -4.54
N ASN A 673 4.18 -69.54 -4.94
CA ASN A 673 3.87 -70.12 -6.24
C ASN A 673 4.41 -69.25 -7.39
N ASP A 674 4.33 -67.93 -7.26
CA ASP A 674 4.92 -67.02 -8.23
C ASP A 674 6.44 -67.12 -8.31
N ALA A 675 7.12 -67.13 -7.15
CA ALA A 675 8.56 -67.37 -7.07
C ALA A 675 8.95 -68.72 -7.71
N GLY A 676 8.12 -69.75 -7.55
CA GLY A 676 8.31 -71.04 -8.21
C GLY A 676 8.27 -70.96 -9.74
N ARG A 677 7.32 -70.20 -10.31
CA ARG A 677 7.26 -69.96 -11.77
C ARG A 677 8.47 -69.17 -12.27
N ARG A 678 8.89 -68.15 -11.53
CA ARG A 678 10.08 -67.35 -11.86
C ARG A 678 11.35 -68.19 -11.82
N LEU A 679 11.47 -69.10 -10.85
CA LEU A 679 12.60 -70.04 -10.77
C LEU A 679 12.67 -70.97 -11.99
N GLU A 680 11.53 -71.47 -12.47
CA GLU A 680 11.47 -72.33 -13.65
C GLU A 680 11.88 -71.60 -14.95
N ALA A 681 11.70 -70.27 -14.99
CA ALA A 681 12.06 -69.44 -16.13
C ALA A 681 13.49 -68.86 -16.06
N ALA A 682 14.15 -68.92 -14.89
CA ALA A 682 15.45 -68.30 -14.67
C ALA A 682 16.56 -69.07 -15.40
N THR A 683 17.39 -68.34 -16.16
CA THR A 683 18.47 -68.95 -16.98
C THR A 683 19.87 -68.73 -16.41
N GLY A 684 20.04 -67.78 -15.49
CA GLY A 684 21.32 -67.46 -14.85
C GLY A 684 21.29 -67.63 -13.33
N ASP A 685 22.45 -67.93 -12.73
CA ASP A 685 22.57 -68.15 -11.29
C ASP A 685 22.32 -66.89 -10.47
N GLU A 686 22.59 -65.70 -11.01
CA GLU A 686 22.33 -64.43 -10.34
C GLU A 686 20.83 -64.21 -10.09
N GLU A 687 19.96 -64.50 -11.07
CA GLU A 687 18.50 -64.42 -10.92
C GLU A 687 17.97 -65.41 -9.87
N LYS A 688 18.53 -66.62 -9.85
CA LYS A 688 18.18 -67.66 -8.86
C LYS A 688 18.62 -67.26 -7.45
N VAL A 689 19.80 -66.66 -7.29
CA VAL A 689 20.28 -66.12 -5.99
C VAL A 689 19.39 -64.96 -5.52
N GLN A 690 18.93 -64.09 -6.43
CA GLN A 690 17.99 -63.03 -6.08
C GLN A 690 16.64 -63.59 -5.60
N LEU A 691 16.08 -64.58 -6.30
CA LEU A 691 14.87 -65.29 -5.87
C LEU A 691 15.02 -65.94 -4.50
N LEU A 692 16.20 -66.48 -4.18
CA LEU A 692 16.50 -67.04 -2.87
C LEU A 692 16.40 -65.98 -1.76
N VAL A 693 16.99 -64.80 -1.99
CA VAL A 693 16.92 -63.67 -1.04
C VAL A 693 15.48 -63.18 -0.87
N GLU A 694 14.72 -63.06 -1.96
CA GLU A 694 13.30 -62.67 -1.92
C GLU A 694 12.45 -63.65 -1.08
N VAL A 695 12.63 -64.96 -1.24
CA VAL A 695 11.90 -65.97 -0.46
C VAL A 695 12.24 -65.93 1.03
N ILE A 696 13.51 -65.66 1.37
CA ILE A 696 13.95 -65.50 2.77
C ILE A 696 13.32 -64.24 3.39
N GLN A 697 13.31 -63.13 2.65
CA GLN A 697 12.72 -61.88 3.12
C GLN A 697 11.19 -62.03 3.27
N LEU A 698 10.53 -62.63 2.28
CA LEU A 698 9.10 -62.94 2.34
C LEU A 698 8.74 -63.78 3.56
N ASN A 699 9.54 -64.79 3.91
CA ASN A 699 9.35 -65.58 5.13
C ASN A 699 9.39 -64.70 6.39
N LYS A 700 10.37 -63.80 6.49
CA LYS A 700 10.53 -62.91 7.64
C LYS A 700 9.31 -61.99 7.78
N ASP A 701 8.89 -61.36 6.67
CA ASP A 701 7.78 -60.41 6.67
C ASP A 701 6.44 -61.10 6.99
N THR A 702 6.19 -62.28 6.42
CA THR A 702 4.99 -63.08 6.73
C THR A 702 4.96 -63.51 8.20
N VAL A 703 6.11 -63.92 8.78
CA VAL A 703 6.16 -64.28 10.21
C VAL A 703 5.83 -63.09 11.10
N THR A 704 6.37 -61.90 10.80
CA THR A 704 6.02 -60.67 11.52
C THR A 704 4.52 -60.38 11.42
N ARG A 705 3.94 -60.45 10.21
CA ARG A 705 2.48 -60.28 10.02
C ARG A 705 1.65 -61.28 10.84
N ILE A 706 2.05 -62.56 10.90
CA ILE A 706 1.35 -63.57 11.73
C ILE A 706 1.48 -63.26 13.22
N GLN A 707 2.62 -62.73 13.66
CA GLN A 707 2.83 -62.32 15.05
C GLN A 707 1.92 -61.16 15.44
N ASP A 708 1.67 -60.24 14.52
CA ASP A 708 0.85 -59.04 14.73
C ASP A 708 -0.67 -59.30 14.56
N ALA A 709 -1.06 -60.38 13.86
CA ALA A 709 -2.46 -60.79 13.68
C ALA A 709 -3.22 -61.00 15.01
N GLU A 710 -4.53 -60.75 15.07
CA GLU A 710 -5.32 -60.99 16.30
C GLU A 710 -5.83 -62.44 16.34
N ALA A 711 -4.97 -63.38 16.74
CA ALA A 711 -5.29 -64.81 16.81
C ALA A 711 -4.72 -65.48 18.08
N PRO A 712 -5.33 -66.59 18.57
CA PRO A 712 -4.77 -67.38 19.66
C PRO A 712 -3.32 -67.78 19.37
N LYS A 713 -2.45 -67.70 20.38
CA LYS A 713 -1.01 -68.04 20.26
C LYS A 713 -0.78 -69.38 19.54
N ARG A 714 -1.60 -70.39 19.85
CA ARG A 714 -1.53 -71.73 19.22
C ARG A 714 -1.72 -71.69 17.70
N GLU A 715 -2.60 -70.82 17.20
CA GLU A 715 -2.86 -70.67 15.77
C GLU A 715 -1.72 -69.93 15.07
N LYS A 716 -1.20 -68.86 15.70
CA LYS A 716 0.00 -68.16 15.22
C LYS A 716 1.20 -69.09 15.13
N ASP A 717 1.47 -69.87 16.18
CA ASP A 717 2.58 -70.80 16.23
C ASP A 717 2.47 -71.86 15.12
N LYS A 718 1.26 -72.38 14.88
CA LYS A 718 0.97 -73.32 13.79
C LYS A 718 1.24 -72.69 12.41
N ALA A 719 0.78 -71.47 12.18
CA ALA A 719 0.94 -70.76 10.92
C ALA A 719 2.39 -70.32 10.66
N ILE A 720 3.13 -69.93 11.70
CA ILE A 720 4.58 -69.66 11.61
C ILE A 720 5.33 -70.94 11.23
N ALA A 721 4.97 -72.09 11.84
CA ALA A 721 5.57 -73.37 11.49
C ALA A 721 5.25 -73.77 10.04
N GLU A 722 4.01 -73.55 9.58
CA GLU A 722 3.61 -73.78 8.19
C GLU A 722 4.35 -72.85 7.21
N THR A 723 4.44 -71.56 7.53
CA THR A 723 5.18 -70.55 6.76
C THR A 723 6.64 -70.96 6.57
N LYS A 724 7.33 -71.30 7.67
CA LYS A 724 8.72 -71.79 7.64
C LYS A 724 8.88 -73.05 6.80
N LYS A 725 7.92 -73.97 6.87
CA LYS A 725 7.95 -75.22 6.10
C LYS A 725 7.81 -74.95 4.59
N LEU A 726 6.90 -74.06 4.21
CA LEU A 726 6.65 -73.72 2.80
C LEU A 726 7.84 -72.97 2.19
N THR A 727 8.38 -71.99 2.91
CA THR A 727 9.53 -71.19 2.47
C THR A 727 10.79 -72.03 2.39
N LEU A 728 11.07 -72.88 3.40
CA LEU A 728 12.20 -73.82 3.37
C LEU A 728 12.13 -74.75 2.15
N ARG A 729 10.93 -75.25 1.81
CA ARG A 729 10.75 -76.10 0.62
C ARG A 729 11.11 -75.33 -0.66
N MET A 730 10.68 -74.08 -0.79
CA MET A 730 10.99 -73.26 -1.96
C MET A 730 12.49 -72.90 -2.02
N THR A 731 13.08 -72.49 -0.90
CA THR A 731 14.53 -72.26 -0.77
C THR A 731 15.35 -73.48 -1.16
N THR A 732 14.95 -74.67 -0.71
CA THR A 732 15.62 -75.93 -1.10
C THR A 732 15.54 -76.15 -2.61
N ARG A 733 14.38 -75.91 -3.22
CA ARG A 733 14.18 -76.04 -4.67
C ARG A 733 15.06 -75.06 -5.45
N ILE A 734 15.20 -73.81 -4.98
CA ILE A 734 16.06 -72.79 -5.59
C ILE A 734 17.54 -73.22 -5.49
N ILE A 735 17.98 -73.69 -4.32
CA ILE A 735 19.37 -74.16 -4.10
C ILE A 735 19.69 -75.38 -4.97
N GLN A 736 18.76 -76.34 -5.11
CA GLN A 736 18.93 -77.48 -6.01
C GLN A 736 19.12 -77.03 -7.46
N SER A 737 18.28 -76.08 -7.91
CA SER A 737 18.39 -75.48 -9.24
C SER A 737 19.69 -74.70 -9.47
N LEU A 738 20.32 -74.16 -8.42
CA LEU A 738 21.63 -73.49 -8.47
C LEU A 738 22.81 -74.47 -8.50
N LEU A 739 22.61 -75.70 -8.04
CA LEU A 739 23.65 -76.72 -7.94
C LEU A 739 23.57 -77.77 -9.06
N ASP A 740 22.64 -77.59 -10.02
CA ASP A 740 22.29 -78.54 -11.08
C ASP A 740 22.01 -79.97 -10.55
N LEU A 741 21.35 -80.09 -9.39
CA LEU A 741 21.02 -81.34 -8.70
C LEU A 741 19.60 -81.87 -8.97
#